data_AF-A0A9Q4CMH3-F1
#
_entry.id   AF-A0A9Q4CMH3-F1
#
_cell.length_a   1.000
_cell.length_b   1.000
_cell.length_c   1.000
_cell.angle_alpha   90.00
_cell.angle_beta   90.00
_cell.angle_gamma   90.00
#
_symmetry.space_group_name_H-M   'P 1'
#
loop_
_entity.id
_entity.type
_entity.pdbx_description
1 polymer ?
#
loop_
_entity_poly.entity_id
_entity_poly.type
_entity_poly.pdbx_seq_one_letter_code
_entity_poly.pdbx_strand_id
1 'polypeptide(L)'
;MKKLLKVLVVLLVLLIIILSAAWLTIPRWLPAVVKSALPDGVTLSLSQPKIRAGGLYIEEAAIGSNTCRLAGGENLSLHYQRGGRWLIDAGSVTSDADCIQKLPSVPEEANSTPVDIGALLSQLPPVTLTAGEVIPAPWQAYQGKLSLTTTPGRGQHLSYQGENIQAELTIDPELNVTLSQLNAVIGDEKFALSGALTLPLNTTSLPEKGSLQAAVDTTARPQPLAVTFDWQGRQGTLTLREAGSQDVLLNVPWEAAADNLLIKNGEWRWDEWEQPLRGTLSAELKNWLAPPADMRLSARIAVTTQGVRGKGTMVLQLPETPLPLAEFTVPFELAGRVNHNDMWAAGRVPAVLTGTIADPVVRLRSGALVRARGQLSPDFLVEELRLPLAGTSLSQKGISGPLDAIVTVNNPELGRYRFQMKGQAREFLPDNGRWYWQIWGKGRMKPLNADWTFSGAGSWLDEEIRIRKLNTGFSGIRYGMMSMDTPALTLLSPLVWTRTEGKQKLSGKVQLTTRKIRVDSSYLPSATFDMALDGRDPRDFSVKGTLSAGKNIGPIQYWSRWDGVRLRGEARWPEQDMRAFQTLIPADLGITLRNGVFYAQAAYSAAPGQGFVAGGHWVVKQAGMWLKDGEVDGVDFVLPWRLTDSRWQLGSKTPVMLRIARVNNLFEVTGIKADLQGYYPYDDAYPLELSGVSLDVLGGQVTMPSLTIPQKTAAVIKLDKLNTGPLINTLKVTQFSLEGSISGELPFYIDNPQWIVHNGWVENDEPLTLNLDNQFVESVSENNISAGTAINWLDYLVMKRVRTDVNLTNLGVLTMSSVVSGYNPVLDARRAVNLNYRHEENVFQLWRSLRFGSNLEAWLEKSISQNQ
;
A
#
# COMPACT_ATOMS: atom_id res chain seq x y z
N MET A 1 -40.43 33.06 107.98
CA MET A 1 -40.63 33.58 106.60
C MET A 1 -39.40 34.28 105.99
N LYS A 2 -38.68 35.19 106.68
CA LYS A 2 -37.50 35.90 106.10
C LYS A 2 -36.29 35.04 105.68
N LYS A 3 -36.06 33.85 106.29
CA LYS A 3 -34.97 32.94 105.89
C LYS A 3 -35.27 32.14 104.62
N LEU A 4 -36.53 31.72 104.41
CA LEU A 4 -36.94 30.93 103.24
C LEU A 4 -36.94 31.77 101.96
N LEU A 5 -37.40 33.03 102.03
CA LEU A 5 -37.38 33.96 100.89
C LEU A 5 -35.94 34.29 100.44
N LYS A 6 -35.00 34.44 101.40
CA LYS A 6 -33.58 34.62 101.08
C LYS A 6 -32.98 33.40 100.39
N VAL A 7 -33.32 32.19 100.83
CA VAL A 7 -32.86 30.94 100.19
C VAL A 7 -33.45 30.82 98.78
N LEU A 8 -34.72 31.17 98.58
CA LEU A 8 -35.38 31.09 97.27
C LEU A 8 -34.90 32.16 96.28
N VAL A 9 -34.60 33.37 96.75
CA VAL A 9 -33.96 34.43 95.94
C VAL A 9 -32.51 34.07 95.63
N VAL A 10 -31.75 33.53 96.59
CA VAL A 10 -30.39 33.03 96.36
C VAL A 10 -30.42 31.87 95.37
N LEU A 11 -31.36 30.93 95.48
CA LEU A 11 -31.55 29.84 94.50
C LEU A 11 -31.96 30.36 93.12
N LEU A 12 -32.84 31.37 93.04
CA LEU A 12 -33.25 31.96 91.77
C LEU A 12 -32.10 32.75 91.11
N VAL A 13 -31.30 33.47 91.89
CA VAL A 13 -30.08 34.14 91.42
C VAL A 13 -29.01 33.12 91.03
N LEU A 14 -28.82 32.05 91.81
CA LEU A 14 -27.94 30.95 91.47
C LEU A 14 -28.41 30.27 90.17
N LEU A 15 -29.72 30.08 90.02
CA LEU A 15 -30.32 29.48 88.83
C LEU A 15 -30.16 30.40 87.62
N ILE A 16 -30.35 31.71 87.76
CA ILE A 16 -30.12 32.69 86.69
C ILE A 16 -28.63 32.74 86.33
N ILE A 17 -27.72 32.69 87.30
CA ILE A 17 -26.27 32.63 87.07
C ILE A 17 -25.86 31.31 86.42
N ILE A 18 -26.42 30.18 86.86
CA ILE A 18 -26.17 28.86 86.27
C ILE A 18 -26.74 28.79 84.85
N LEU A 19 -27.95 29.31 84.60
CA LEU A 19 -28.57 29.34 83.27
C LEU A 19 -27.81 30.27 82.32
N SER A 20 -27.35 31.43 82.79
CA SER A 20 -26.55 32.36 81.99
C SER A 20 -25.12 31.87 81.77
N ALA A 21 -24.48 31.24 82.77
CA ALA A 21 -23.18 30.59 82.63
C ALA A 21 -23.28 29.37 81.71
N ALA A 22 -24.33 28.56 81.83
CA ALA A 22 -24.62 27.45 80.93
C ALA A 22 -24.83 27.98 79.50
N TRP A 23 -25.59 29.07 79.32
CA TRP A 23 -25.80 29.70 78.02
C TRP A 23 -24.49 30.23 77.39
N LEU A 24 -23.69 30.97 78.16
CA LEU A 24 -22.41 31.53 77.71
C LEU A 24 -21.32 30.47 77.46
N THR A 25 -21.52 29.24 77.94
CA THR A 25 -20.58 28.14 77.75
C THR A 25 -21.10 27.03 76.84
N ILE A 26 -22.25 27.21 76.17
CA ILE A 26 -22.85 26.23 75.23
C ILE A 26 -21.79 25.65 74.26
N PRO A 27 -20.94 26.45 73.58
CA PRO A 27 -19.92 25.92 72.68
C PRO A 27 -18.90 24.96 73.32
N ARG A 28 -18.75 24.98 74.66
CA ARG A 28 -17.77 24.15 75.39
C ARG A 28 -18.36 22.86 75.94
N TRP A 29 -19.59 22.90 76.47
CA TRP A 29 -20.20 21.71 77.07
C TRP A 29 -21.09 20.93 76.12
N LEU A 30 -21.76 21.60 75.17
CA LEU A 30 -22.67 20.91 74.23
C LEU A 30 -21.94 19.86 73.38
N PRO A 31 -20.74 20.12 72.82
CA PRO A 31 -19.98 19.08 72.14
C PRO A 31 -19.65 17.87 73.00
N ALA A 32 -19.37 18.08 74.29
CA ALA A 32 -19.05 16.99 75.22
C ALA A 32 -20.29 16.16 75.58
N VAL A 33 -21.46 16.78 75.67
CA VAL A 33 -22.74 16.10 75.97
C VAL A 33 -23.23 15.30 74.77
N VAL A 34 -23.11 15.85 73.56
CA VAL A 34 -23.59 15.19 72.33
C VAL A 34 -22.60 14.12 71.84
N LYS A 35 -21.38 14.06 72.39
CA LYS A 35 -20.35 13.07 72.04
C LYS A 35 -20.83 11.62 72.16
N SER A 36 -21.72 11.30 73.11
CA SER A 36 -22.27 9.95 73.26
C SER A 36 -23.28 9.56 72.17
N ALA A 37 -23.81 10.53 71.44
CA ALA A 37 -24.73 10.33 70.32
C ALA A 37 -24.04 10.47 68.95
N LEU A 38 -22.76 10.84 68.92
CA LEU A 38 -21.95 10.97 67.70
C LEU A 38 -21.08 9.71 67.52
N PRO A 39 -20.80 9.29 66.27
CA PRO A 39 -19.89 8.17 66.01
C PRO A 39 -18.48 8.41 66.56
N ASP A 40 -17.77 7.32 66.86
CA ASP A 40 -16.38 7.40 67.32
C ASP A 40 -15.48 8.14 66.32
N GLY A 41 -14.72 9.12 66.82
CA GLY A 41 -13.85 9.96 66.01
C GLY A 41 -14.52 11.21 65.40
N VAL A 42 -15.82 11.43 65.65
CA VAL A 42 -16.55 12.62 65.21
C VAL A 42 -16.66 13.66 66.33
N THR A 43 -16.40 14.92 66.02
CA THR A 43 -16.48 16.06 66.93
C THR A 43 -17.44 17.13 66.39
N LEU A 44 -18.18 17.77 67.29
CA LEU A 44 -19.06 18.89 66.98
C LEU A 44 -18.39 20.20 67.45
N SER A 45 -18.34 21.20 66.60
CA SER A 45 -17.99 22.57 66.97
C SER A 45 -19.13 23.51 66.59
N LEU A 46 -19.38 24.52 67.41
CA LEU A 46 -20.41 25.52 67.14
C LEU A 46 -20.01 26.89 67.68
N SER A 47 -20.44 27.93 66.98
CA SER A 47 -20.38 29.32 67.41
C SER A 47 -21.36 29.60 68.55
N GLN A 48 -21.20 30.75 69.21
CA GLN A 48 -22.05 31.14 70.33
C GLN A 48 -23.51 31.35 69.87
N PRO A 49 -24.49 30.62 70.44
CA PRO A 49 -25.88 30.77 70.04
C PRO A 49 -26.45 32.13 70.50
N LYS A 50 -27.22 32.76 69.61
CA LYS A 50 -27.92 34.04 69.83
C LYS A 50 -29.43 33.77 69.76
N ILE A 51 -30.23 34.37 70.64
CA ILE A 51 -31.69 34.34 70.49
C ILE A 51 -32.10 35.48 69.56
N ARG A 52 -32.74 35.18 68.44
CA ARG A 52 -33.30 36.16 67.50
C ARG A 52 -34.73 35.77 67.15
N ALA A 53 -35.65 36.73 67.18
CA ALA A 53 -37.05 36.56 66.77
C ALA A 53 -37.76 35.31 67.37
N GLY A 54 -37.51 34.98 68.63
CA GLY A 54 -38.16 33.85 69.31
C GLY A 54 -37.61 32.46 68.96
N GLY A 55 -36.43 32.35 68.36
CA GLY A 55 -35.68 31.10 68.23
C GLY A 55 -34.18 31.25 68.40
N LEU A 56 -33.48 30.12 68.26
CA LEU A 56 -32.04 29.98 68.44
C LEU A 56 -31.33 30.17 67.10
N TYR A 57 -30.32 31.03 67.06
CA TYR A 57 -29.51 31.32 65.88
C TYR A 57 -28.04 31.01 66.15
N ILE A 58 -27.38 30.28 65.25
CA ILE A 58 -25.98 29.88 65.35
C ILE A 58 -25.30 30.29 64.03
N GLU A 59 -24.24 31.11 64.10
CA GLU A 59 -23.56 31.64 62.90
C GLU A 59 -22.85 30.54 62.12
N GLU A 60 -22.09 29.70 62.83
CA GLU A 60 -21.39 28.55 62.26
C GLU A 60 -21.53 27.34 63.18
N ALA A 61 -21.71 26.16 62.58
CA ALA A 61 -21.46 24.87 63.22
C ALA A 61 -20.72 23.94 62.26
N ALA A 62 -19.90 23.04 62.79
CA ALA A 62 -19.20 22.06 61.99
C ALA A 62 -19.16 20.71 62.69
N ILE A 63 -19.20 19.67 61.87
CA ILE A 63 -18.93 18.31 62.27
C ILE A 63 -17.61 17.93 61.61
N GLY A 64 -16.64 17.49 62.40
CA GLY A 64 -15.29 17.15 61.92
C GLY A 64 -14.81 15.82 62.47
N SER A 65 -13.90 15.17 61.74
CA SER A 65 -13.08 14.08 62.25
C SER A 65 -11.74 14.63 62.78
N ASN A 66 -10.88 13.76 63.31
CA ASN A 66 -9.52 14.15 63.73
C ASN A 66 -8.65 14.69 62.57
N THR A 67 -9.04 14.46 61.30
CA THR A 67 -8.19 14.73 60.12
C THR A 67 -8.85 15.62 59.05
N CYS A 68 -10.18 15.82 59.07
CA CYS A 68 -10.89 16.64 58.08
C CYS A 68 -12.27 17.10 58.58
N ARG A 69 -12.83 18.15 57.97
CA ARG A 69 -14.19 18.66 58.26
C ARG A 69 -15.20 17.85 57.45
N LEU A 70 -16.10 17.13 58.11
CA LEU A 70 -17.11 16.27 57.47
C LEU A 70 -18.26 17.10 56.88
N ALA A 71 -18.77 18.04 57.69
CA ALA A 71 -19.83 18.96 57.27
C ALA A 71 -19.70 20.31 57.99
N GLY A 72 -20.13 21.38 57.34
CA GLY A 72 -20.18 22.73 57.90
C GLY A 72 -21.50 23.40 57.59
N GLY A 73 -22.21 23.89 58.60
CA GLY A 73 -23.43 24.68 58.42
C GLY A 73 -23.20 26.13 58.82
N GLU A 74 -23.71 27.07 58.02
CA GLU A 74 -23.69 28.50 58.32
C GLU A 74 -25.12 29.04 58.44
N ASN A 75 -25.29 30.07 59.27
CA ASN A 75 -26.56 30.77 59.51
C ASN A 75 -27.70 29.81 59.90
N LEU A 76 -27.43 28.93 60.86
CA LEU A 76 -28.39 27.96 61.37
C LEU A 76 -29.42 28.66 62.26
N SER A 77 -30.70 28.42 62.03
CA SER A 77 -31.79 28.91 62.85
C SER A 77 -32.73 27.76 63.24
N LEU A 78 -33.14 27.77 64.50
CA LEU A 78 -34.02 26.77 65.10
C LEU A 78 -35.20 27.49 65.76
N HIS A 79 -36.38 27.27 65.22
CA HIS A 79 -37.63 27.87 65.69
C HIS A 79 -38.67 26.79 66.02
N TYR A 80 -39.50 27.03 67.02
CA TYR A 80 -40.61 26.14 67.36
C TYR A 80 -41.94 26.84 67.04
N GLN A 81 -42.70 26.29 66.09
CA GLN A 81 -43.95 26.88 65.64
C GLN A 81 -45.12 26.50 66.57
N ARG A 82 -46.01 27.46 66.86
CA ARG A 82 -47.28 27.22 67.57
C ARG A 82 -48.15 26.26 66.73
N GLY A 83 -48.09 24.97 67.08
CA GLY A 83 -48.58 23.87 66.25
C GLY A 83 -47.80 22.56 66.41
N GLY A 84 -46.70 22.59 67.18
CA GLY A 84 -46.00 21.38 67.60
C GLY A 84 -44.79 21.02 66.73
N ARG A 85 -44.41 21.86 65.76
CA ARG A 85 -43.40 21.57 64.73
C ARG A 85 -42.12 22.38 64.93
N TRP A 86 -40.98 21.71 64.81
CA TRP A 86 -39.67 22.36 64.74
C TRP A 86 -39.36 22.80 63.32
N LEU A 87 -38.88 24.03 63.15
CA LEU A 87 -38.35 24.58 61.91
C LEU A 87 -36.84 24.73 62.09
N ILE A 88 -36.07 24.02 61.26
CA ILE A 88 -34.60 24.04 61.25
C ILE A 88 -34.17 24.57 59.89
N ASP A 89 -33.68 25.80 59.84
CA ASP A 89 -33.21 26.41 58.60
C ASP A 89 -31.70 26.63 58.65
N ALA A 90 -30.98 26.14 57.64
CA ALA A 90 -29.56 26.39 57.42
C ALA A 90 -29.39 27.28 56.20
N GLY A 91 -28.54 28.31 56.29
CA GLY A 91 -28.23 29.17 55.14
C GLY A 91 -27.45 28.40 54.09
N SER A 92 -26.24 27.96 54.46
CA SER A 92 -25.39 27.11 53.63
C SER A 92 -24.98 25.85 54.39
N VAL A 93 -24.85 24.73 53.69
CA VAL A 93 -24.32 23.48 54.24
C VAL A 93 -23.26 22.94 53.27
N THR A 94 -22.03 22.86 53.73
CA THR A 94 -20.93 22.22 53.00
C THR A 94 -20.76 20.79 53.52
N SER A 95 -20.51 19.84 52.63
CA SER A 95 -20.21 18.44 53.01
C SER A 95 -19.04 17.92 52.20
N ASP A 96 -18.09 17.27 52.84
CA ASP A 96 -16.91 16.68 52.19
C ASP A 96 -17.05 15.16 52.13
N ALA A 97 -17.35 14.64 50.94
CA ALA A 97 -17.58 13.21 50.73
C ALA A 97 -16.29 12.38 50.86
N ASP A 98 -15.13 12.94 50.46
CA ASP A 98 -13.83 12.28 50.55
C ASP A 98 -13.39 12.14 52.01
N CYS A 99 -13.80 13.07 52.87
CA CYS A 99 -13.58 13.01 54.31
C CYS A 99 -14.41 11.89 54.97
N ILE A 100 -15.66 11.69 54.56
CA ILE A 100 -16.54 10.65 55.12
C ILE A 100 -15.96 9.25 54.88
N GLN A 101 -15.34 9.00 53.73
CA GLN A 101 -14.69 7.71 53.41
C GLN A 101 -13.48 7.38 54.31
N LYS A 102 -12.95 8.36 55.06
CA LYS A 102 -11.79 8.19 55.95
C LYS A 102 -12.20 7.95 57.41
N LEU A 103 -13.49 7.89 57.72
CA LEU A 103 -13.98 7.53 59.05
C LEU A 103 -13.59 6.07 59.36
N PRO A 104 -13.06 5.79 60.57
CA PRO A 104 -12.68 4.43 60.93
C PRO A 104 -13.90 3.51 60.96
N SER A 105 -13.78 2.35 60.30
CA SER A 105 -14.75 1.26 60.41
C SER A 105 -14.79 0.76 61.86
N VAL A 106 -15.98 0.58 62.42
CA VAL A 106 -16.14 -0.02 63.76
C VAL A 106 -15.51 -1.43 63.74
N PRO A 107 -14.62 -1.78 64.69
CA PRO A 107 -14.01 -3.11 64.73
C PRO A 107 -15.06 -4.21 64.95
N GLU A 108 -14.88 -5.35 64.26
CA GLU A 108 -15.79 -6.52 64.17
C GLU A 108 -16.19 -7.19 65.50
N GLU A 109 -15.64 -6.77 66.65
CA GLU A 109 -15.94 -7.40 67.95
C GLU A 109 -17.02 -6.68 68.78
N ALA A 110 -17.59 -5.57 68.30
CA ALA A 110 -18.78 -5.00 68.91
C ALA A 110 -20.03 -5.64 68.30
N ASN A 111 -20.71 -6.52 69.06
CA ASN A 111 -22.11 -6.92 68.82
C ASN A 111 -23.00 -5.67 68.86
N SER A 112 -22.98 -4.87 67.79
CA SER A 112 -23.90 -3.77 67.58
C SER A 112 -25.19 -4.37 67.05
N THR A 113 -26.28 -4.19 67.81
CA THR A 113 -27.63 -4.53 67.35
C THR A 113 -27.89 -3.80 66.03
N PRO A 114 -28.33 -4.49 64.96
CA PRO A 114 -28.66 -3.85 63.69
C PRO A 114 -29.59 -2.66 63.93
N VAL A 115 -29.27 -1.51 63.33
CA VAL A 115 -30.09 -0.30 63.48
C VAL A 115 -31.44 -0.57 62.83
N ASP A 116 -32.50 -0.52 63.62
CA ASP A 116 -33.88 -0.65 63.13
C ASP A 116 -34.29 0.66 62.46
N ILE A 117 -34.30 0.64 61.12
CA ILE A 117 -34.61 1.81 60.28
C ILE A 117 -36.07 2.24 60.50
N GLY A 118 -36.98 1.29 60.69
CA GLY A 118 -38.39 1.58 60.95
C GLY A 118 -38.60 2.27 62.29
N ALA A 119 -37.90 1.81 63.32
CA ALA A 119 -37.90 2.46 64.63
C ALA A 119 -37.29 3.87 64.58
N LEU A 120 -36.19 4.06 63.84
CA LEU A 120 -35.54 5.37 63.71
C LEU A 120 -36.46 6.39 63.01
N LEU A 121 -37.05 6.01 61.88
CA LEU A 121 -37.89 6.90 61.07
C LEU A 121 -39.22 7.25 61.75
N SER A 122 -39.79 6.32 62.53
CA SER A 122 -41.03 6.56 63.29
C SER A 122 -40.83 7.42 64.54
N GLN A 123 -39.61 7.50 65.09
CA GLN A 123 -39.27 8.33 66.25
C GLN A 123 -38.94 9.79 65.89
N LEU A 124 -38.88 10.14 64.60
CA LEU A 124 -38.58 11.51 64.18
C LEU A 124 -39.71 12.46 64.59
N PRO A 125 -39.43 13.54 65.34
CA PRO A 125 -40.43 14.53 65.69
C PRO A 125 -40.94 15.26 64.43
N PRO A 126 -42.11 15.92 64.48
CA PRO A 126 -42.56 16.78 63.39
C PRO A 126 -41.58 17.93 63.19
N VAL A 127 -40.79 17.85 62.12
CA VAL A 127 -39.71 18.78 61.79
C VAL A 127 -39.84 19.16 60.32
N THR A 128 -39.63 20.44 60.02
CA THR A 128 -39.27 20.88 58.67
C THR A 128 -37.84 21.39 58.73
N LEU A 129 -36.95 20.70 58.04
CA LEU A 129 -35.56 21.10 57.85
C LEU A 129 -35.41 21.69 56.45
N THR A 130 -34.84 22.88 56.33
CA THR A 130 -34.44 23.46 55.05
C THR A 130 -32.96 23.84 55.09
N ALA A 131 -32.22 23.53 54.03
CA ALA A 131 -30.90 24.07 53.80
C ALA A 131 -30.95 24.86 52.49
N GLY A 132 -30.70 26.17 52.57
CA GLY A 132 -30.82 27.10 51.45
C GLY A 132 -29.88 26.76 50.31
N GLU A 133 -28.63 26.47 50.64
CA GLU A 133 -27.59 26.09 49.69
C GLU A 133 -26.73 24.95 50.24
N VAL A 134 -26.89 23.75 49.70
CA VAL A 134 -26.05 22.58 50.02
C VAL A 134 -24.98 22.45 48.95
N ILE A 135 -23.72 22.52 49.34
CA ILE A 135 -22.56 22.45 48.45
C ILE A 135 -21.80 21.14 48.74
N PRO A 136 -22.07 20.07 47.96
CA PRO A 136 -21.33 18.82 48.11
C PRO A 136 -19.94 18.98 47.47
N ALA A 137 -18.88 18.75 48.24
CA ALA A 137 -17.51 18.66 47.73
C ALA A 137 -17.15 17.19 47.45
N PRO A 138 -16.50 16.88 46.32
CA PRO A 138 -15.92 17.80 45.32
C PRO A 138 -16.87 18.18 44.15
N TRP A 139 -18.19 18.05 44.31
CA TRP A 139 -19.19 18.18 43.25
C TRP A 139 -19.99 19.50 43.29
N GLN A 140 -19.31 20.65 43.30
CA GLN A 140 -19.98 21.95 43.46
C GLN A 140 -21.01 22.26 42.36
N ALA A 141 -20.87 21.66 41.18
CA ALA A 141 -21.83 21.78 40.07
C ALA A 141 -23.26 21.29 40.42
N TYR A 142 -23.41 20.49 41.48
CA TYR A 142 -24.69 19.92 41.90
C TYR A 142 -25.23 20.59 43.17
N GLN A 143 -24.79 21.81 43.46
CA GLN A 143 -25.32 22.58 44.58
C GLN A 143 -26.82 22.88 44.41
N GLY A 144 -27.53 22.97 45.54
CA GLY A 144 -28.97 23.16 45.52
C GLY A 144 -29.60 23.29 46.90
N LYS A 145 -30.91 23.54 46.90
CA LYS A 145 -31.72 23.66 48.11
C LYS A 145 -32.23 22.29 48.55
N LEU A 146 -32.03 21.95 49.82
CA LEU A 146 -32.57 20.73 50.44
C LEU A 146 -33.76 21.08 51.34
N SER A 147 -34.85 20.34 51.25
CA SER A 147 -35.94 20.39 52.24
C SER A 147 -36.38 19.00 52.63
N LEU A 148 -36.40 18.75 53.94
CA LEU A 148 -36.92 17.53 54.55
C LEU A 148 -38.10 17.90 55.46
N THR A 149 -39.26 17.29 55.23
CA THR A 149 -40.41 17.42 56.12
C THR A 149 -40.78 16.06 56.68
N THR A 150 -40.81 15.95 58.01
CA THR A 150 -41.26 14.76 58.73
C THR A 150 -42.62 15.05 59.36
N THR A 151 -43.61 14.19 59.09
CA THR A 151 -44.92 14.28 59.73
C THR A 151 -45.28 12.94 60.36
N PRO A 152 -45.39 12.85 61.69
CA PRO A 152 -45.76 11.61 62.37
C PRO A 152 -47.03 11.00 61.78
N GLY A 153 -46.98 9.73 61.38
CA GLY A 153 -48.11 8.99 60.78
C GLY A 153 -48.45 9.33 59.33
N ARG A 154 -47.74 10.27 58.67
CA ARG A 154 -47.91 10.61 57.24
C ARG A 154 -46.64 10.46 56.39
N GLY A 155 -45.56 9.97 56.99
CA GLY A 155 -44.30 9.71 56.30
C GLY A 155 -43.33 10.89 56.28
N GLN A 156 -42.27 10.75 55.48
CA GLN A 156 -41.24 11.77 55.26
C GLN A 156 -41.21 12.18 53.79
N HIS A 157 -40.99 13.47 53.55
CA HIS A 157 -40.82 14.02 52.20
C HIS A 157 -39.50 14.78 52.12
N LEU A 158 -38.66 14.39 51.17
CA LEU A 158 -37.37 14.99 50.89
C LEU A 158 -37.38 15.55 49.48
N SER A 159 -37.01 16.83 49.34
CA SER A 159 -36.80 17.48 48.05
C SER A 159 -35.42 18.09 47.98
N TYR A 160 -34.79 17.97 46.83
CA TYR A 160 -33.52 18.61 46.49
C TYR A 160 -33.68 19.34 45.16
N GLN A 161 -33.37 20.64 45.11
CA GLN A 161 -33.55 21.47 43.93
C GLN A 161 -32.27 22.25 43.63
N GLY A 162 -31.54 21.82 42.61
CA GLY A 162 -30.38 22.50 42.04
C GLY A 162 -30.52 22.70 40.54
N GLU A 163 -29.52 23.31 39.92
CA GLU A 163 -29.48 23.56 38.48
C GLU A 163 -29.27 22.24 37.70
N ASN A 164 -28.29 21.44 38.13
CA ASN A 164 -27.91 20.18 37.46
C ASN A 164 -28.49 18.92 38.14
N ILE A 165 -29.25 19.06 39.22
CA ILE A 165 -29.90 17.94 39.90
C ILE A 165 -31.20 18.38 40.56
N GLN A 166 -32.26 17.59 40.38
CA GLN A 166 -33.54 17.74 41.04
C GLN A 166 -33.99 16.38 41.52
N ALA A 167 -34.31 16.24 42.80
CA ALA A 167 -34.70 14.98 43.42
C ALA A 167 -35.93 15.18 44.30
N GLU A 168 -36.86 14.22 44.25
CA GLU A 168 -38.04 14.18 45.09
C GLU A 168 -38.31 12.76 45.56
N LEU A 169 -38.26 12.58 46.88
CA LEU A 169 -38.34 11.29 47.55
C LEU A 169 -39.41 11.36 48.64
N THR A 170 -40.30 10.37 48.68
CA THR A 170 -41.27 10.20 49.75
C THR A 170 -41.13 8.83 50.38
N ILE A 171 -41.17 8.78 51.71
CA ILE A 171 -41.15 7.55 52.49
C ILE A 171 -42.48 7.48 53.23
N ASP A 172 -43.28 6.46 52.95
CA ASP A 172 -44.58 6.26 53.62
C ASP A 172 -44.41 5.59 55.01
N PRO A 173 -45.46 5.55 55.86
CA PRO A 173 -45.42 4.87 57.15
C PRO A 173 -45.10 3.36 57.07
N GLU A 174 -45.38 2.73 55.93
CA GLU A 174 -45.11 1.32 55.63
C GLU A 174 -43.68 1.08 55.11
N LEU A 175 -42.82 2.11 55.13
CA LEU A 175 -41.42 2.10 54.67
C LEU A 175 -41.24 1.88 53.16
N ASN A 176 -42.28 2.13 52.36
CA ASN A 176 -42.12 2.24 50.92
C ASN A 176 -41.52 3.60 50.57
N VAL A 177 -40.40 3.54 49.88
CA VAL A 177 -39.71 4.69 49.31
C VAL A 177 -40.18 4.83 47.87
N THR A 178 -40.79 5.96 47.58
CA THR A 178 -41.10 6.36 46.21
C THR A 178 -40.17 7.49 45.82
N LEU A 179 -39.38 7.26 44.78
CA LEU A 179 -38.61 8.29 44.09
C LEU A 179 -39.47 8.81 42.95
N SER A 180 -40.16 9.92 43.19
CA SER A 180 -41.06 10.53 42.21
C SER A 180 -40.29 11.02 40.99
N GLN A 181 -39.12 11.61 41.22
CA GLN A 181 -38.22 12.08 40.17
C GLN A 181 -36.81 12.28 40.72
N LEU A 182 -35.82 11.93 39.91
CA LEU A 182 -34.42 12.31 40.04
C LEU A 182 -33.91 12.68 38.65
N ASN A 183 -33.90 13.97 38.35
CA ASN A 183 -33.33 14.48 37.11
C ASN A 183 -31.92 14.97 37.40
N ALA A 184 -30.93 14.53 36.61
CA ALA A 184 -29.55 14.94 36.75
C ALA A 184 -28.89 15.17 35.40
N VAL A 185 -27.99 16.14 35.33
CA VAL A 185 -27.15 16.43 34.15
C VAL A 185 -25.70 16.11 34.50
N ILE A 186 -25.11 15.16 33.79
CA ILE A 186 -23.72 14.74 34.00
C ILE A 186 -22.96 14.90 32.68
N GLY A 187 -22.13 15.93 32.59
CA GLY A 187 -21.49 16.31 31.32
C GLY A 187 -22.55 16.76 30.31
N ASP A 188 -22.60 16.09 29.16
CA ASP A 188 -23.59 16.37 28.10
C ASP A 188 -24.83 15.46 28.16
N GLU A 189 -24.89 14.54 29.14
CA GLU A 189 -25.96 13.53 29.24
C GLU A 189 -27.00 13.91 30.29
N LYS A 190 -28.28 13.63 30.00
CA LYS A 190 -29.40 13.87 30.93
C LYS A 190 -29.99 12.56 31.40
N PHE A 191 -30.15 12.45 32.71
CA PHE A 191 -30.71 11.29 33.38
C PHE A 191 -32.02 11.69 34.05
N ALA A 192 -33.06 10.87 33.91
CA ALA A 192 -34.32 11.00 34.62
C ALA A 192 -34.68 9.65 35.24
N LEU A 193 -34.55 9.52 36.55
CA LEU A 193 -34.82 8.29 37.30
C LEU A 193 -36.11 8.46 38.12
N SER A 194 -36.94 7.43 38.13
CA SER A 194 -38.15 7.34 38.96
C SER A 194 -38.36 5.90 39.39
N GLY A 195 -39.12 5.66 40.45
CA GLY A 195 -39.47 4.31 40.85
C GLY A 195 -39.90 4.19 42.30
N ALA A 196 -40.11 2.95 42.74
CA ALA A 196 -40.50 2.65 44.10
C ALA A 196 -39.78 1.38 44.60
N LEU A 197 -39.40 1.38 45.87
CA LEU A 197 -38.79 0.25 46.56
C LEU A 197 -39.24 0.21 48.02
N THR A 198 -39.28 -0.97 48.62
CA THR A 198 -39.63 -1.12 50.04
C THR A 198 -38.37 -1.25 50.88
N LEU A 199 -38.14 -0.33 51.82
CA LEU A 199 -36.97 -0.38 52.68
C LEU A 199 -37.05 -1.57 53.66
N PRO A 200 -35.94 -2.28 53.89
CA PRO A 200 -35.86 -3.28 54.93
C PRO A 200 -35.88 -2.63 56.32
N LEU A 201 -36.31 -3.41 57.32
CA LEU A 201 -36.34 -2.98 58.73
C LEU A 201 -34.94 -2.82 59.34
N ASN A 202 -33.89 -3.31 58.69
CA ASN A 202 -32.51 -3.25 59.18
C ASN A 202 -31.55 -2.77 58.09
N THR A 203 -30.34 -2.41 58.49
CA THR A 203 -29.27 -1.93 57.60
C THR A 203 -28.47 -3.05 56.92
N THR A 204 -28.76 -4.33 57.20
CA THR A 204 -27.96 -5.49 56.75
C THR A 204 -28.65 -6.32 55.66
N SER A 205 -29.90 -6.04 55.35
CA SER A 205 -30.67 -6.72 54.29
C SER A 205 -30.93 -5.80 53.10
N LEU A 206 -31.14 -6.39 51.93
CA LEU A 206 -31.58 -5.68 50.74
C LEU A 206 -33.10 -5.45 50.77
N PRO A 207 -33.60 -4.41 50.07
CA PRO A 207 -35.02 -4.28 49.76
C PRO A 207 -35.59 -5.57 49.13
N GLU A 208 -36.68 -6.11 49.69
CA GLU A 208 -37.30 -7.34 49.15
C GLU A 208 -37.96 -7.13 47.78
N LYS A 209 -38.38 -5.92 47.45
CA LYS A 209 -38.99 -5.62 46.16
C LYS A 209 -38.70 -4.18 45.77
N GLY A 210 -38.48 -3.96 44.48
CA GLY A 210 -38.50 -2.63 43.91
C GLY A 210 -38.50 -2.64 42.39
N SER A 211 -38.83 -1.48 41.84
CA SER A 211 -38.84 -1.19 40.41
C SER A 211 -38.30 0.23 40.23
N LEU A 212 -37.18 0.34 39.54
CA LEU A 212 -36.57 1.60 39.17
C LEU A 212 -36.58 1.72 37.64
N GLN A 213 -36.98 2.88 37.15
CA GLN A 213 -37.01 3.21 35.73
C GLN A 213 -36.19 4.46 35.51
N ALA A 214 -35.22 4.39 34.60
CA ALA A 214 -34.43 5.54 34.20
C ALA A 214 -34.61 5.82 32.70
N ALA A 215 -34.74 7.07 32.33
CA ALA A 215 -34.58 7.54 30.97
C ALA A 215 -33.23 8.26 30.85
N VAL A 216 -32.46 7.93 29.82
CA VAL A 216 -31.14 8.51 29.54
C VAL A 216 -31.17 9.13 28.15
N ASP A 217 -30.96 10.45 28.09
CA ASP A 217 -30.76 11.19 26.86
C ASP A 217 -29.24 11.37 26.64
N THR A 218 -28.71 10.73 25.59
CA THR A 218 -27.28 10.67 25.30
C THR A 218 -27.00 11.09 23.87
N THR A 219 -25.89 11.78 23.64
CA THR A 219 -25.44 12.15 22.29
C THR A 219 -24.99 10.94 21.46
N ALA A 220 -24.77 9.79 22.12
CA ALA A 220 -24.37 8.56 21.45
C ALA A 220 -25.48 7.96 20.57
N ARG A 221 -26.76 8.31 20.81
CA ARG A 221 -27.90 7.79 20.03
C ARG A 221 -28.97 8.86 19.78
N PRO A 222 -29.72 8.75 18.68
CA PRO A 222 -30.77 9.72 18.36
C PRO A 222 -32.03 9.58 19.23
N GLN A 223 -32.34 8.38 19.76
CA GLN A 223 -33.48 8.17 20.65
C GLN A 223 -33.02 7.96 22.10
N PRO A 224 -33.79 8.44 23.09
CA PRO A 224 -33.49 8.22 24.50
C PRO A 224 -33.49 6.73 24.85
N LEU A 225 -32.69 6.34 25.83
CA LEU A 225 -32.64 4.98 26.34
C LEU A 225 -33.55 4.85 27.57
N ALA A 226 -34.36 3.80 27.62
CA ALA A 226 -35.17 3.41 28.77
C ALA A 226 -34.50 2.24 29.48
N VAL A 227 -34.09 2.44 30.72
CA VAL A 227 -33.53 1.44 31.64
C VAL A 227 -34.62 1.04 32.62
N THR A 228 -34.86 -0.26 32.81
CA THR A 228 -35.68 -0.76 33.91
C THR A 228 -34.87 -1.71 34.78
N PHE A 229 -34.97 -1.54 36.09
CA PHE A 229 -34.34 -2.39 37.08
C PHE A 229 -35.41 -2.87 38.05
N ASP A 230 -35.83 -4.12 37.88
CA ASP A 230 -36.93 -4.73 38.60
C ASP A 230 -36.43 -5.92 39.41
N TRP A 231 -36.86 -6.05 40.67
CA TRP A 231 -36.44 -7.18 41.51
C TRP A 231 -37.49 -7.61 42.51
N GLN A 232 -37.42 -8.89 42.88
CA GLN A 232 -38.21 -9.51 43.93
C GLN A 232 -37.37 -10.57 44.67
N GLY A 233 -37.29 -10.43 45.98
CA GLY A 233 -36.37 -11.17 46.83
C GLY A 233 -34.92 -10.92 46.43
N ARG A 234 -34.18 -12.01 46.18
CA ARG A 234 -32.76 -11.97 45.80
C ARG A 234 -32.53 -12.12 44.30
N GLN A 235 -33.54 -11.89 43.46
CA GLN A 235 -33.41 -12.01 42.01
C GLN A 235 -34.08 -10.82 41.32
N GLY A 236 -33.57 -10.44 40.15
CA GLY A 236 -34.11 -9.35 39.37
C GLY A 236 -33.56 -9.31 37.95
N THR A 237 -33.98 -8.30 37.22
CA THR A 237 -33.57 -8.07 35.84
C THR A 237 -33.29 -6.60 35.60
N LEU A 238 -32.13 -6.31 35.00
CA LEU A 238 -31.82 -5.01 34.41
C LEU A 238 -32.08 -5.09 32.91
N THR A 239 -32.99 -4.27 32.38
CA THR A 239 -33.25 -4.19 30.95
C THR A 239 -32.96 -2.80 30.40
N LEU A 240 -32.38 -2.73 29.20
CA LEU A 240 -32.14 -1.51 28.44
C LEU A 240 -32.88 -1.60 27.11
N ARG A 241 -33.63 -0.56 26.77
CA ARG A 241 -34.40 -0.44 25.53
C ARG A 241 -34.22 0.94 24.94
N GLU A 242 -34.48 1.06 23.66
CA GLU A 242 -34.63 2.37 23.01
C GLU A 242 -36.07 2.87 23.19
N ALA A 243 -36.25 4.15 23.50
CA ALA A 243 -37.56 4.72 23.82
C ALA A 243 -38.52 4.64 22.62
N GLY A 244 -39.64 3.93 22.78
CA GLY A 244 -40.61 3.68 21.71
C GLY A 244 -40.36 2.39 20.91
N SER A 245 -39.27 1.67 21.18
CA SER A 245 -38.99 0.36 20.60
C SER A 245 -39.34 -0.79 21.56
N GLN A 246 -39.74 -1.93 20.99
CA GLN A 246 -39.87 -3.20 21.71
C GLN A 246 -38.53 -3.95 21.80
N ASP A 247 -37.50 -3.46 21.11
CA ASP A 247 -36.21 -4.13 21.07
C ASP A 247 -35.42 -3.94 22.37
N VAL A 248 -35.05 -5.07 22.96
CA VAL A 248 -34.18 -5.11 24.14
C VAL A 248 -32.73 -5.11 23.69
N LEU A 249 -32.00 -4.06 24.08
CA LEU A 249 -30.57 -3.88 23.80
C LEU A 249 -29.71 -4.60 24.83
N LEU A 250 -30.16 -4.65 26.09
CA LEU A 250 -29.50 -5.33 27.18
C LEU A 250 -30.57 -5.98 28.07
N ASN A 251 -30.37 -7.24 28.41
CA ASN A 251 -31.18 -7.96 29.39
C ASN A 251 -30.24 -8.72 30.31
N VAL A 252 -30.09 -8.25 31.55
CA VAL A 252 -29.14 -8.79 32.53
C VAL A 252 -29.95 -9.31 33.73
N PRO A 253 -30.29 -10.61 33.75
CA PRO A 253 -30.85 -11.23 34.93
C PRO A 253 -29.76 -11.39 35.98
N TRP A 254 -30.07 -11.03 37.22
CA TRP A 254 -29.16 -11.14 38.34
C TRP A 254 -29.81 -11.92 39.49
N GLU A 255 -28.97 -12.62 40.25
CA GLU A 255 -29.33 -13.43 41.40
C GLU A 255 -28.29 -13.20 42.50
N ALA A 256 -28.73 -12.73 43.67
CA ALA A 256 -27.88 -12.56 44.83
C ALA A 256 -27.93 -13.81 45.72
N ALA A 257 -26.81 -14.52 45.87
CA ALA A 257 -26.56 -15.47 46.95
C ALA A 257 -25.99 -14.72 48.18
N ALA A 258 -25.79 -15.42 49.32
CA ALA A 258 -25.34 -14.81 50.59
C ALA A 258 -24.16 -13.83 50.38
N ASP A 259 -23.07 -14.31 49.77
CA ASP A 259 -21.87 -13.53 49.54
C ASP A 259 -21.59 -13.20 48.05
N ASN A 260 -22.42 -13.69 47.12
CA ASN A 260 -22.16 -13.56 45.68
C ASN A 260 -23.34 -12.92 44.94
N LEU A 261 -23.06 -12.04 43.99
CA LEU A 261 -24.03 -11.57 42.99
C LEU A 261 -23.70 -12.24 41.64
N LEU A 262 -24.66 -12.97 41.09
CA LEU A 262 -24.50 -13.78 39.90
C LEU A 262 -25.33 -13.20 38.75
N ILE A 263 -24.72 -13.04 37.59
CA ILE A 263 -25.37 -12.78 36.30
C ILE A 263 -25.19 -14.04 35.47
N LYS A 264 -26.29 -14.69 35.11
CA LYS A 264 -26.30 -15.92 34.30
C LYS A 264 -27.03 -15.65 32.99
N ASN A 265 -26.32 -15.78 31.86
CA ASN A 265 -26.91 -15.66 30.53
C ASN A 265 -27.59 -14.31 30.27
N GLY A 266 -26.97 -13.20 30.71
CA GLY A 266 -27.38 -11.88 30.23
C GLY A 266 -27.20 -11.80 28.73
N GLU A 267 -28.10 -11.12 28.03
CA GLU A 267 -28.07 -10.96 26.58
C GLU A 267 -27.88 -9.49 26.25
N TRP A 268 -27.09 -9.21 25.22
CA TRP A 268 -26.89 -7.86 24.75
C TRP A 268 -26.81 -7.81 23.22
N ARG A 269 -27.19 -6.66 22.67
CA ARG A 269 -27.29 -6.39 21.25
C ARG A 269 -26.88 -4.95 20.96
N TRP A 270 -26.08 -4.78 19.92
CA TRP A 270 -25.65 -3.48 19.42
C TRP A 270 -25.76 -3.43 17.90
N ASP A 271 -26.72 -2.68 17.38
CA ASP A 271 -27.05 -2.69 15.95
C ASP A 271 -26.41 -1.54 15.15
N GLU A 272 -25.81 -0.53 15.79
CA GLU A 272 -25.29 0.69 15.14
C GLU A 272 -23.81 0.62 14.72
N TRP A 273 -23.25 -0.58 14.60
CA TRP A 273 -21.90 -0.77 14.05
C TRP A 273 -21.97 -1.20 12.58
N GLU A 274 -20.84 -1.31 11.87
CA GLU A 274 -20.79 -1.85 10.50
C GLU A 274 -21.47 -3.22 10.34
N GLN A 275 -21.63 -3.97 11.44
CA GLN A 275 -22.45 -5.17 11.54
C GLN A 275 -23.16 -5.22 12.90
N PRO A 276 -24.36 -5.80 13.00
CA PRO A 276 -25.03 -5.99 14.29
C PRO A 276 -24.24 -6.98 15.16
N LEU A 277 -23.89 -6.55 16.36
CA LEU A 277 -23.21 -7.36 17.36
C LEU A 277 -24.22 -7.90 18.37
N ARG A 278 -24.12 -9.18 18.70
CA ARG A 278 -24.98 -9.84 19.68
C ARG A 278 -24.16 -10.74 20.57
N GLY A 279 -24.53 -10.87 21.82
CA GLY A 279 -23.70 -11.62 22.73
C GLY A 279 -24.37 -12.01 24.03
N THR A 280 -23.61 -12.74 24.84
CA THR A 280 -24.01 -13.15 26.17
C THR A 280 -23.01 -12.63 27.20
N LEU A 281 -23.50 -12.29 28.38
CA LEU A 281 -22.75 -11.85 29.53
C LEU A 281 -23.05 -12.78 30.71
N SER A 282 -22.02 -13.35 31.29
CA SER A 282 -22.10 -13.98 32.61
C SER A 282 -21.07 -13.32 33.52
N ALA A 283 -21.44 -13.03 34.76
CA ALA A 283 -20.53 -12.43 35.72
C ALA A 283 -20.83 -12.93 37.13
N GLU A 284 -19.82 -12.95 37.98
CA GLU A 284 -19.93 -13.25 39.40
C GLU A 284 -19.12 -12.21 40.17
N LEU A 285 -19.79 -11.55 41.10
CA LEU A 285 -19.19 -10.62 42.05
C LEU A 285 -19.26 -11.26 43.44
N LYS A 286 -18.12 -11.70 43.97
CA LYS A 286 -18.01 -12.25 45.33
C LYS A 286 -17.74 -11.13 46.33
N ASN A 287 -18.15 -11.36 47.57
CA ASN A 287 -18.11 -10.41 48.68
C ASN A 287 -18.81 -9.08 48.33
N TRP A 288 -19.90 -9.13 47.57
CA TRP A 288 -20.55 -7.93 47.03
C TRP A 288 -21.19 -7.03 48.12
N LEU A 289 -21.33 -7.54 49.35
CA LEU A 289 -21.75 -6.79 50.55
C LEU A 289 -20.57 -6.24 51.38
N ALA A 290 -19.34 -6.67 51.09
CA ALA A 290 -18.13 -6.20 51.77
C ALA A 290 -17.66 -4.86 51.17
N PRO A 291 -16.69 -4.15 51.80
CA PRO A 291 -16.08 -2.97 51.20
C PRO A 291 -15.54 -3.25 49.78
N PRO A 292 -15.57 -2.28 48.84
CA PRO A 292 -15.14 -2.48 47.45
C PRO A 292 -13.74 -3.10 47.29
N ALA A 293 -12.84 -2.87 48.25
CA ALA A 293 -11.49 -3.44 48.26
C ALA A 293 -11.47 -4.98 48.37
N ASP A 294 -12.50 -5.57 48.99
CA ASP A 294 -12.62 -7.03 49.24
C ASP A 294 -13.47 -7.73 48.18
N MET A 295 -14.10 -6.96 47.29
CA MET A 295 -14.91 -7.48 46.18
C MET A 295 -14.04 -8.15 45.11
N ARG A 296 -14.52 -9.28 44.59
CA ARG A 296 -13.87 -10.01 43.49
C ARG A 296 -14.82 -10.20 42.33
N LEU A 297 -14.46 -9.68 41.16
CA LEU A 297 -15.23 -9.83 39.92
C LEU A 297 -14.62 -10.91 39.03
N SER A 298 -15.47 -11.80 38.54
CA SER A 298 -15.19 -12.62 37.35
C SER A 298 -16.27 -12.38 36.32
N ALA A 299 -15.91 -12.41 35.03
CA ALA A 299 -16.85 -12.18 33.96
C ALA A 299 -16.48 -12.96 32.69
N ARG A 300 -17.49 -13.27 31.89
CA ARG A 300 -17.37 -13.88 30.59
C ARG A 300 -18.33 -13.19 29.63
N ILE A 301 -17.78 -12.52 28.64
CA ILE A 301 -18.54 -11.79 27.62
C ILE A 301 -18.29 -12.48 26.28
N ALA A 302 -19.33 -13.04 25.67
CA ALA A 302 -19.27 -13.56 24.32
C ALA A 302 -19.87 -12.55 23.35
N VAL A 303 -19.22 -12.35 22.21
CA VAL A 303 -19.67 -11.52 21.09
C VAL A 303 -19.77 -12.42 19.86
N THR A 304 -20.91 -12.40 19.20
CA THR A 304 -21.14 -13.07 17.92
C THR A 304 -21.12 -12.05 16.80
N THR A 305 -20.36 -12.39 15.76
CA THR A 305 -20.14 -11.62 14.54
C THR A 305 -20.55 -12.44 13.33
N GLN A 306 -20.80 -11.81 12.19
CA GLN A 306 -21.28 -12.48 10.99
C GLN A 306 -20.55 -11.98 9.74
N GLY A 307 -20.25 -12.89 8.82
CA GLY A 307 -19.73 -12.57 7.50
C GLY A 307 -20.20 -13.57 6.46
N VAL A 308 -19.67 -13.47 5.25
CA VAL A 308 -19.98 -14.37 4.11
C VAL A 308 -19.69 -15.83 4.48
N ARG A 309 -18.70 -16.06 5.34
CA ARG A 309 -18.27 -17.40 5.80
C ARG A 309 -18.98 -17.89 7.08
N GLY A 310 -20.11 -17.28 7.42
CA GLY A 310 -20.95 -17.66 8.57
C GLY A 310 -20.66 -16.85 9.85
N LYS A 311 -21.08 -17.40 10.99
CA LYS A 311 -20.93 -16.75 12.30
C LYS A 311 -19.56 -17.02 12.93
N GLY A 312 -19.03 -16.03 13.65
CA GLY A 312 -17.82 -16.14 14.46
C GLY A 312 -18.11 -15.66 15.88
N THR A 313 -17.62 -16.38 16.88
CA THR A 313 -17.77 -15.99 18.30
C THR A 313 -16.42 -15.66 18.90
N MET A 314 -16.32 -14.48 19.52
CA MET A 314 -15.20 -14.03 20.32
C MET A 314 -15.63 -14.01 21.79
N VAL A 315 -14.78 -14.49 22.69
CA VAL A 315 -15.06 -14.54 24.13
C VAL A 315 -13.99 -13.74 24.87
N LEU A 316 -14.40 -12.75 25.64
CA LEU A 316 -13.59 -12.09 26.65
C LEU A 316 -13.83 -12.80 27.99
N GLN A 317 -12.77 -13.37 28.55
CA GLN A 317 -12.76 -14.01 29.85
C GLN A 317 -11.97 -13.15 30.83
N LEU A 318 -12.65 -12.75 31.89
CA LEU A 318 -12.10 -12.10 33.06
C LEU A 318 -12.03 -13.15 34.19
N PRO A 319 -10.82 -13.59 34.62
CA PRO A 319 -10.68 -14.41 35.82
C PRO A 319 -11.09 -13.61 37.07
N GLU A 320 -11.18 -14.29 38.20
CA GLU A 320 -11.46 -13.64 39.49
C GLU A 320 -10.41 -12.56 39.80
N THR A 321 -10.86 -11.30 39.89
CA THR A 321 -9.99 -10.13 40.02
C THR A 321 -10.53 -9.15 41.06
N PRO A 322 -9.65 -8.51 41.86
CA PRO A 322 -10.04 -7.38 42.70
C PRO A 322 -10.68 -6.25 41.89
N LEU A 323 -11.63 -5.52 42.50
CA LEU A 323 -12.25 -4.30 41.94
C LEU A 323 -11.80 -3.01 42.66
N PRO A 324 -10.55 -2.56 42.47
CA PRO A 324 -10.11 -1.28 43.02
C PRO A 324 -10.75 -0.12 42.23
N LEU A 325 -11.33 0.85 42.94
CA LEU A 325 -12.05 1.98 42.33
C LEU A 325 -11.15 3.12 41.84
N ALA A 326 -9.89 3.19 42.29
CA ALA A 326 -8.96 4.28 41.94
C ALA A 326 -8.01 3.92 40.79
N GLU A 327 -7.23 2.84 40.94
CA GLU A 327 -6.34 2.30 39.91
C GLU A 327 -6.59 0.80 39.79
N PHE A 328 -6.74 0.30 38.55
CA PHE A 328 -7.04 -1.10 38.30
C PHE A 328 -5.89 -1.84 37.63
N THR A 329 -5.79 -3.14 37.90
CA THR A 329 -4.90 -4.09 37.23
C THR A 329 -5.65 -5.39 37.03
N VAL A 330 -6.23 -5.54 35.84
CA VAL A 330 -7.26 -6.54 35.54
C VAL A 330 -6.75 -7.44 34.42
N PRO A 331 -6.22 -8.65 34.71
CA PRO A 331 -5.92 -9.63 33.68
C PRO A 331 -7.19 -10.04 32.94
N PHE A 332 -7.13 -10.21 31.63
CA PHE A 332 -8.22 -10.78 30.84
C PHE A 332 -7.65 -11.56 29.65
N GLU A 333 -8.48 -12.42 29.06
CA GLU A 333 -8.14 -13.14 27.84
C GLU A 333 -9.25 -12.97 26.80
N LEU A 334 -8.89 -12.53 25.60
CA LEU A 334 -9.78 -12.51 24.45
C LEU A 334 -9.45 -13.70 23.54
N ALA A 335 -10.40 -14.59 23.30
CA ALA A 335 -10.20 -15.79 22.48
C ALA A 335 -11.41 -16.10 21.61
N GLY A 336 -11.17 -16.49 20.36
CA GLY A 336 -12.22 -16.91 19.45
C GLY A 336 -12.00 -16.42 18.02
N ARG A 337 -13.10 -16.24 17.29
CA ARG A 337 -13.13 -15.84 15.89
C ARG A 337 -14.10 -14.67 15.67
N VAL A 338 -13.65 -13.70 14.90
CA VAL A 338 -14.43 -12.60 14.36
C VAL A 338 -14.57 -12.81 12.85
N ASN A 339 -15.79 -12.72 12.34
CA ASN A 339 -16.07 -12.71 10.91
C ASN A 339 -16.61 -11.33 10.52
N HIS A 340 -16.17 -10.82 9.38
CA HIS A 340 -16.64 -9.56 8.83
C HIS A 340 -16.44 -9.57 7.32
N ASN A 341 -17.49 -9.31 6.53
CA ASN A 341 -17.47 -9.47 5.08
C ASN A 341 -16.92 -10.85 4.67
N ASP A 342 -15.95 -10.92 3.73
CA ASP A 342 -15.27 -12.18 3.37
C ASP A 342 -13.97 -12.42 4.16
N MET A 343 -13.72 -11.62 5.20
CA MET A 343 -12.58 -11.78 6.10
C MET A 343 -13.00 -12.52 7.38
N TRP A 344 -12.08 -13.33 7.90
CA TRP A 344 -12.17 -13.82 9.27
C TRP A 344 -10.83 -13.59 9.97
N ALA A 345 -10.91 -13.29 11.26
CA ALA A 345 -9.78 -13.21 12.17
C ALA A 345 -10.03 -14.13 13.36
N ALA A 346 -9.03 -14.85 13.83
CA ALA A 346 -9.12 -15.65 15.04
C ALA A 346 -7.82 -15.60 15.82
N GLY A 347 -7.92 -15.71 17.14
CA GLY A 347 -6.74 -15.58 17.97
C GLY A 347 -7.01 -15.85 19.44
N ARG A 348 -5.93 -15.80 20.20
CA ARG A 348 -5.93 -15.81 21.65
C ARG A 348 -5.03 -14.66 22.09
N VAL A 349 -5.58 -13.76 22.90
CA VAL A 349 -4.96 -12.50 23.29
C VAL A 349 -5.07 -12.37 24.81
N PRO A 350 -4.14 -12.99 25.57
CA PRO A 350 -4.02 -12.73 27.01
C PRO A 350 -3.45 -11.33 27.22
N ALA A 351 -4.05 -10.57 28.12
CA ALA A 351 -3.75 -9.17 28.35
C ALA A 351 -3.97 -8.75 29.80
N VAL A 352 -3.54 -7.54 30.14
CA VAL A 352 -3.85 -6.88 31.41
C VAL A 352 -4.33 -5.47 31.11
N LEU A 353 -5.52 -5.14 31.58
CA LEU A 353 -6.03 -3.78 31.60
C LEU A 353 -5.48 -3.08 32.86
N THR A 354 -4.84 -1.94 32.69
CA THR A 354 -4.17 -1.19 33.76
C THR A 354 -4.45 0.30 33.64
N GLY A 355 -4.31 1.06 34.73
CA GLY A 355 -4.48 2.52 34.74
C GLY A 355 -5.70 2.97 35.52
N THR A 356 -6.28 4.10 35.12
CA THR A 356 -7.50 4.67 35.70
C THR A 356 -8.64 4.59 34.70
N ILE A 357 -9.87 4.87 35.14
CA ILE A 357 -11.05 4.91 34.26
C ILE A 357 -10.86 5.95 33.13
N ALA A 358 -10.15 7.05 33.41
CA ALA A 358 -9.87 8.11 32.46
C ALA A 358 -8.74 7.77 31.46
N ASP A 359 -7.75 6.96 31.85
CA ASP A 359 -6.61 6.58 30.99
C ASP A 359 -6.33 5.06 31.07
N PRO A 360 -7.18 4.23 30.45
CA PRO A 360 -6.98 2.78 30.41
C PRO A 360 -5.88 2.38 29.42
N VAL A 361 -5.01 1.46 29.84
CA VAL A 361 -3.96 0.87 28.99
C VAL A 361 -4.07 -0.66 29.02
N VAL A 362 -4.23 -1.26 27.85
CA VAL A 362 -4.21 -2.72 27.66
C VAL A 362 -2.80 -3.18 27.31
N ARG A 363 -2.20 -4.03 28.15
CA ARG A 363 -0.86 -4.61 27.91
C ARG A 363 -0.97 -6.08 27.53
N LEU A 364 -0.50 -6.43 26.35
CA LEU A 364 -0.60 -7.78 25.79
C LEU A 364 0.55 -8.68 26.28
N ARG A 365 0.19 -9.86 26.79
CA ARG A 365 1.12 -10.83 27.39
C ARG A 365 1.67 -11.82 26.37
N SER A 366 2.64 -12.62 26.82
CA SER A 366 3.16 -13.76 26.06
C SER A 366 2.01 -14.68 25.62
N GLY A 367 2.07 -15.15 24.37
CA GLY A 367 1.03 -15.97 23.75
C GLY A 367 -0.02 -15.19 22.96
N ALA A 368 -0.04 -13.85 23.02
CA ALA A 368 -0.95 -13.02 22.23
C ALA A 368 -0.66 -13.15 20.72
N LEU A 369 -1.62 -13.75 20.00
CA LEU A 369 -1.52 -14.02 18.57
C LEU A 369 -2.87 -13.90 17.89
N VAL A 370 -2.91 -13.10 16.82
CA VAL A 370 -4.06 -13.01 15.90
C VAL A 370 -3.67 -13.57 14.53
N ARG A 371 -4.59 -14.30 13.92
CA ARG A 371 -4.49 -14.78 12.53
C ARG A 371 -5.69 -14.32 11.75
N ALA A 372 -5.52 -13.92 10.49
CA ALA A 372 -6.62 -13.56 9.61
C ALA A 372 -6.43 -14.10 8.19
N ARG A 373 -7.54 -14.26 7.48
CA ARG A 373 -7.60 -14.72 6.08
C ARG A 373 -8.92 -14.28 5.44
N GLY A 374 -8.90 -14.03 4.14
CA GLY A 374 -10.09 -13.70 3.36
C GLY A 374 -9.84 -12.71 2.24
N GLN A 375 -10.89 -12.32 1.53
CA GLN A 375 -10.80 -11.30 0.49
C GLN A 375 -10.86 -9.90 1.13
N LEU A 376 -9.79 -9.12 0.96
CA LEU A 376 -9.71 -7.74 1.47
C LEU A 376 -10.32 -6.74 0.48
N SER A 377 -10.13 -6.98 -0.82
CA SER A 377 -10.70 -6.21 -1.93
C SER A 377 -10.83 -7.12 -3.16
N PRO A 378 -11.54 -6.77 -4.25
CA PRO A 378 -11.72 -7.65 -5.42
C PRO A 378 -10.43 -8.29 -5.95
N ASP A 379 -9.32 -7.55 -5.91
CA ASP A 379 -8.04 -8.00 -6.46
C ASP A 379 -7.05 -8.47 -5.39
N PHE A 380 -7.42 -8.52 -4.12
CA PHE A 380 -6.49 -8.79 -3.03
C PHE A 380 -7.01 -9.81 -2.03
N LEU A 381 -6.46 -11.03 -2.15
CA LEU A 381 -6.72 -12.14 -1.23
C LEU A 381 -5.62 -12.21 -0.18
N VAL A 382 -6.00 -12.14 1.09
CA VAL A 382 -5.12 -12.45 2.22
C VAL A 382 -5.20 -13.96 2.46
N GLU A 383 -4.15 -14.70 2.07
CA GLU A 383 -4.08 -16.15 2.31
C GLU A 383 -3.71 -16.46 3.77
N GLU A 384 -2.80 -15.66 4.34
CA GLU A 384 -2.36 -15.76 5.72
C GLU A 384 -1.94 -14.37 6.20
N LEU A 385 -2.54 -13.88 7.29
CA LEU A 385 -2.02 -12.80 8.10
C LEU A 385 -1.80 -13.35 9.50
N ARG A 386 -0.61 -13.17 10.07
CA ARG A 386 -0.29 -13.57 11.44
C ARG A 386 0.38 -12.40 12.16
N LEU A 387 -0.22 -11.97 13.27
CA LEU A 387 0.17 -10.82 14.08
C LEU A 387 0.53 -11.31 15.50
N PRO A 388 1.82 -11.53 15.79
CA PRO A 388 2.29 -11.69 17.16
C PRO A 388 2.18 -10.34 17.89
N LEU A 389 1.50 -10.33 19.03
CA LEU A 389 1.20 -9.10 19.78
C LEU A 389 1.82 -9.10 21.19
N ALA A 390 2.65 -10.09 21.51
CA ALA A 390 3.28 -10.19 22.82
C ALA A 390 4.20 -8.98 23.08
N GLY A 391 4.04 -8.32 24.23
CA GLY A 391 4.85 -7.17 24.61
C GLY A 391 4.38 -5.83 24.05
N THR A 392 3.27 -5.79 23.28
CA THR A 392 2.64 -4.53 22.88
C THR A 392 1.67 -4.01 23.92
N SER A 393 1.43 -2.71 23.91
CA SER A 393 0.36 -2.05 24.65
C SER A 393 -0.53 -1.24 23.72
N LEU A 394 -1.81 -1.18 24.03
CA LEU A 394 -2.82 -0.34 23.38
C LEU A 394 -3.34 0.67 24.40
N SER A 395 -3.25 1.95 24.08
CA SER A 395 -3.90 3.05 24.81
C SER A 395 -4.75 3.88 23.85
N GLN A 396 -5.43 4.90 24.35
CA GLN A 396 -6.16 5.86 23.52
C GLN A 396 -5.27 6.56 22.47
N LYS A 397 -3.96 6.66 22.74
CA LYS A 397 -2.98 7.26 21.81
C LYS A 397 -2.52 6.31 20.72
N GLY A 398 -2.77 5.00 20.83
CA GLY A 398 -2.40 4.00 19.82
C GLY A 398 -1.55 2.85 20.35
N ILE A 399 -0.98 2.08 19.44
CA ILE A 399 -0.19 0.87 19.73
C ILE A 399 1.27 1.23 20.02
N SER A 400 1.82 0.68 21.10
CA SER A 400 3.24 0.80 21.45
C SER A 400 3.88 -0.56 21.68
N GLY A 401 5.16 -0.72 21.35
CA GLY A 401 5.90 -1.97 21.50
C GLY A 401 6.23 -2.67 20.17
N PRO A 402 6.62 -3.96 20.20
CA PRO A 402 6.98 -4.72 19.00
C PRO A 402 5.76 -5.03 18.14
N LEU A 403 5.68 -4.45 16.95
CA LEU A 403 4.57 -4.64 16.00
C LEU A 403 5.06 -5.40 14.77
N ASP A 404 4.96 -6.73 14.86
CA ASP A 404 5.43 -7.67 13.86
C ASP A 404 4.26 -8.24 13.03
N ALA A 405 4.54 -8.62 11.79
CA ALA A 405 3.55 -9.25 10.92
C ALA A 405 4.17 -10.30 10.00
N ILE A 406 3.44 -11.38 9.75
CA ILE A 406 3.75 -12.35 8.70
C ILE A 406 2.56 -12.39 7.76
N VAL A 407 2.81 -12.12 6.48
CA VAL A 407 1.77 -11.89 5.49
C VAL A 407 2.02 -12.75 4.27
N THR A 408 0.99 -13.45 3.81
CA THR A 408 0.90 -14.09 2.50
C THR A 408 -0.34 -13.57 1.80
N VAL A 409 -0.12 -12.96 0.64
CA VAL A 409 -1.17 -12.32 -0.15
C VAL A 409 -1.07 -12.79 -1.59
N ASN A 410 -2.23 -12.86 -2.24
CA ASN A 410 -2.35 -13.21 -3.64
C ASN A 410 -3.20 -12.16 -4.33
N ASN A 411 -2.65 -11.57 -5.37
CA ASN A 411 -3.36 -10.69 -6.29
C ASN A 411 -3.41 -11.38 -7.66
N PRO A 412 -4.59 -11.58 -8.26
CA PRO A 412 -4.71 -12.26 -9.55
C PRO A 412 -3.86 -11.65 -10.66
N GLU A 413 -3.72 -10.32 -10.69
CA GLU A 413 -2.98 -9.58 -11.72
C GLU A 413 -1.49 -9.44 -11.41
N LEU A 414 -1.15 -9.05 -10.18
CA LEU A 414 0.23 -8.77 -9.76
C LEU A 414 1.00 -10.04 -9.37
N GLY A 415 0.31 -11.02 -8.77
CA GLY A 415 0.86 -12.30 -8.34
C GLY A 415 0.85 -12.52 -6.83
N ARG A 416 1.65 -13.48 -6.36
CA ARG A 416 1.63 -13.98 -4.97
C ARG A 416 2.88 -13.54 -4.22
N TYR A 417 2.71 -13.04 -3.00
CA TYR A 417 3.79 -12.50 -2.17
C TYR A 417 3.72 -13.06 -0.75
N ARG A 418 4.87 -13.40 -0.18
CA ARG A 418 5.02 -13.78 1.23
C ARG A 418 6.15 -12.98 1.86
N PHE A 419 5.85 -12.27 2.94
CA PHE A 419 6.81 -11.43 3.63
C PHE A 419 6.61 -11.42 5.14
N GLN A 420 7.66 -11.01 5.84
CA GLN A 420 7.68 -10.80 7.27
C GLN A 420 8.08 -9.35 7.52
N MET A 421 7.43 -8.73 8.49
CA MET A 421 7.75 -7.41 9.00
C MET A 421 8.09 -7.55 10.47
N LYS A 422 9.19 -6.94 10.88
CA LYS A 422 9.50 -6.69 12.29
C LYS A 422 9.50 -5.20 12.53
N GLY A 423 8.80 -4.75 13.56
CA GLY A 423 8.67 -3.32 13.78
C GLY A 423 8.56 -2.91 15.24
N GLN A 424 8.80 -1.64 15.48
CA GLN A 424 8.65 -0.99 16.78
C GLN A 424 7.68 0.18 16.63
N ALA A 425 6.56 0.10 17.33
CA ALA A 425 5.53 1.12 17.36
C ALA A 425 5.64 1.97 18.64
N ARG A 426 5.27 3.24 18.53
CA ARG A 426 5.09 4.17 19.65
C ARG A 426 3.85 5.00 19.36
N GLU A 427 2.82 4.81 20.19
CA GLU A 427 1.52 5.47 20.07
C GLU A 427 1.01 5.46 18.63
N PHE A 428 1.19 4.34 17.93
CA PHE A 428 0.95 4.24 16.50
C PHE A 428 -0.51 3.94 16.19
N LEU A 429 -1.07 4.77 15.33
CA LEU A 429 -2.29 4.61 14.55
C LEU A 429 -1.96 4.96 13.09
N PRO A 430 -2.75 4.50 12.10
CA PRO A 430 -2.58 4.97 10.72
C PRO A 430 -2.63 6.49 10.68
N ASP A 431 -1.61 7.10 10.07
CA ASP A 431 -1.47 8.55 9.92
C ASP A 431 -1.29 9.36 11.23
N ASN A 432 -1.09 8.70 12.38
CA ASN A 432 -0.79 9.35 13.67
C ASN A 432 0.18 8.49 14.52
N GLY A 433 1.30 9.06 14.98
CA GLY A 433 2.28 8.35 15.79
C GLY A 433 3.38 7.69 14.95
N ARG A 434 4.09 6.71 15.51
CA ARG A 434 5.37 6.25 14.91
C ARG A 434 5.49 4.74 14.85
N TRP A 435 5.79 4.21 13.67
CA TRP A 435 6.13 2.82 13.46
C TRP A 435 7.37 2.68 12.59
N TYR A 436 8.44 2.10 13.14
CA TYR A 436 9.66 1.77 12.41
C TYR A 436 9.66 0.28 12.09
N TRP A 437 10.00 -0.09 10.86
CA TRP A 437 9.92 -1.49 10.44
C TRP A 437 11.09 -1.91 9.55
N GLN A 438 11.38 -3.21 9.62
CA GLN A 438 12.20 -3.96 8.69
C GLN A 438 11.30 -4.99 8.02
N ILE A 439 11.49 -5.19 6.71
CA ILE A 439 10.69 -6.11 5.91
C ILE A 439 11.61 -7.02 5.10
N TRP A 440 11.23 -8.29 4.94
CA TRP A 440 11.86 -9.19 4.00
C TRP A 440 10.88 -10.25 3.52
N GLY A 441 11.06 -10.70 2.29
CA GLY A 441 10.15 -11.64 1.70
C GLY A 441 10.53 -12.07 0.29
N LYS A 442 9.59 -12.75 -0.32
CA LYS A 442 9.66 -13.21 -1.70
C LYS A 442 8.30 -13.18 -2.35
N GLY A 443 8.26 -13.12 -3.67
CA GLY A 443 7.02 -13.24 -4.42
C GLY A 443 7.25 -13.61 -5.87
N ARG A 444 6.14 -13.72 -6.59
CA ARG A 444 6.12 -13.86 -8.04
C ARG A 444 5.34 -12.70 -8.62
N MET A 445 5.98 -11.92 -9.49
CA MET A 445 5.36 -10.85 -10.25
C MET A 445 4.90 -11.40 -11.60
N LYS A 446 3.58 -11.58 -11.76
CA LYS A 446 3.00 -12.12 -12.99
C LYS A 446 3.25 -11.23 -14.22
N PRO A 447 3.10 -9.88 -14.17
CA PRO A 447 3.25 -9.05 -15.38
C PRO A 447 4.67 -9.09 -15.97
N LEU A 448 5.67 -9.37 -15.14
CA LEU A 448 7.08 -9.43 -15.52
C LEU A 448 7.61 -10.87 -15.62
N ASN A 449 6.73 -11.86 -15.41
CA ASN A 449 7.05 -13.28 -15.27
C ASN A 449 8.33 -13.52 -14.45
N ALA A 450 8.41 -12.86 -13.29
CA ALA A 450 9.63 -12.77 -12.48
C ALA A 450 9.39 -13.28 -11.06
N ASP A 451 10.27 -14.14 -10.57
CA ASP A 451 10.37 -14.44 -9.15
C ASP A 451 11.36 -13.47 -8.51
N TRP A 452 11.03 -12.94 -7.34
CA TRP A 452 11.86 -11.93 -6.68
C TRP A 452 11.92 -12.13 -5.17
N THR A 453 13.06 -11.76 -4.60
CA THR A 453 13.25 -11.57 -3.16
C THR A 453 13.43 -10.08 -2.88
N PHE A 454 12.99 -9.64 -1.72
CA PHE A 454 13.17 -8.26 -1.30
C PHE A 454 13.48 -8.19 0.18
N SER A 455 14.28 -7.19 0.56
CA SER A 455 14.45 -6.76 1.95
C SER A 455 14.54 -5.26 2.01
N GLY A 456 14.15 -4.68 3.15
CA GLY A 456 14.12 -3.24 3.30
C GLY A 456 13.85 -2.80 4.72
N ALA A 457 13.90 -1.49 4.91
CA ALA A 457 13.57 -0.85 6.18
C ALA A 457 12.95 0.51 5.92
N GLY A 458 11.99 0.88 6.76
CA GLY A 458 11.24 2.11 6.62
C GLY A 458 10.60 2.57 7.91
N SER A 459 9.71 3.54 7.78
CA SER A 459 8.88 4.03 8.86
C SER A 459 7.57 4.60 8.35
N TRP A 460 6.56 4.58 9.20
CA TRP A 460 5.35 5.38 9.10
C TRP A 460 5.37 6.35 10.28
N LEU A 461 5.54 7.64 9.99
CA LEU A 461 5.65 8.70 10.98
C LEU A 461 4.54 9.70 10.70
N ASP A 462 3.51 9.69 11.52
CA ASP A 462 2.29 10.47 11.31
C ASP A 462 1.80 10.21 9.87
N GLU A 463 1.63 11.25 9.05
CA GLU A 463 1.16 11.13 7.67
C GLU A 463 2.27 10.80 6.64
N GLU A 464 3.51 10.50 7.07
CA GLU A 464 4.64 10.21 6.17
C GLU A 464 5.05 8.74 6.20
N ILE A 465 5.06 8.09 5.03
CA ILE A 465 5.66 6.76 4.83
C ILE A 465 7.02 6.92 4.14
N ARG A 466 8.07 6.39 4.76
CA ARG A 466 9.46 6.47 4.27
C ARG A 466 10.10 5.10 4.13
N ILE A 467 10.61 4.77 2.94
CA ILE A 467 11.46 3.61 2.70
C ILE A 467 12.91 4.09 2.66
N ARG A 468 13.72 3.69 3.65
CA ARG A 468 15.14 4.10 3.77
C ARG A 468 16.11 3.08 3.18
N LYS A 469 15.71 1.82 3.09
CA LYS A 469 16.49 0.74 2.49
C LYS A 469 15.58 -0.13 1.65
N LEU A 470 16.02 -0.45 0.44
CA LEU A 470 15.40 -1.45 -0.43
C LEU A 470 16.52 -2.19 -1.13
N ASN A 471 16.50 -3.52 -1.01
CA ASN A 471 17.33 -4.43 -1.77
C ASN A 471 16.41 -5.47 -2.38
N THR A 472 16.64 -5.78 -3.65
CA THR A 472 15.86 -6.78 -4.37
C THR A 472 16.78 -7.73 -5.13
N GLY A 473 16.34 -8.97 -5.28
CA GLY A 473 16.99 -9.97 -6.12
C GLY A 473 15.97 -10.62 -7.03
N PHE A 474 16.02 -10.30 -8.32
CA PHE A 474 15.15 -10.90 -9.33
C PHE A 474 15.88 -12.07 -10.01
N SER A 475 15.19 -13.20 -10.22
CA SER A 475 15.75 -14.32 -11.01
C SER A 475 15.94 -13.96 -12.48
N GLY A 476 15.09 -13.06 -12.98
CA GLY A 476 15.09 -12.49 -14.32
C GLY A 476 13.77 -11.76 -14.55
N ILE A 477 13.72 -10.86 -15.53
CA ILE A 477 12.47 -10.22 -15.97
C ILE A 477 12.24 -10.62 -17.42
N ARG A 478 10.99 -10.95 -17.78
CA ARG A 478 10.59 -11.19 -19.17
C ARG A 478 9.31 -10.42 -19.47
N TYR A 479 9.35 -9.60 -20.52
CA TYR A 479 8.21 -8.82 -20.96
C TYR A 479 8.22 -8.65 -22.48
N GLY A 480 7.23 -9.23 -23.15
CA GLY A 480 7.20 -9.32 -24.63
C GLY A 480 8.46 -10.01 -25.16
N MET A 481 9.13 -9.37 -26.13
CA MET A 481 10.39 -9.82 -26.71
C MET A 481 11.64 -9.49 -25.89
N MET A 482 11.48 -8.80 -24.75
CA MET A 482 12.59 -8.33 -23.93
C MET A 482 12.79 -9.22 -22.70
N SER A 483 14.06 -9.46 -22.35
CA SER A 483 14.40 -10.09 -21.08
C SER A 483 15.60 -9.43 -20.41
N MET A 484 15.61 -9.40 -19.07
CA MET A 484 16.71 -8.87 -18.27
C MET A 484 17.29 -9.95 -17.36
N ASP A 485 18.61 -10.06 -17.35
CA ASP A 485 19.35 -11.02 -16.55
C ASP A 485 19.66 -10.47 -15.16
N THR A 486 19.23 -11.20 -14.14
CA THR A 486 19.47 -10.90 -12.71
C THR A 486 19.33 -9.41 -12.38
N PRO A 487 18.17 -8.78 -12.65
CA PRO A 487 17.99 -7.39 -12.29
C PRO A 487 18.04 -7.21 -10.76
N ALA A 488 18.46 -6.02 -10.32
CA ALA A 488 18.46 -5.61 -8.92
C ALA A 488 18.09 -4.13 -8.81
N LEU A 489 17.05 -3.86 -8.04
CA LEU A 489 16.57 -2.52 -7.69
C LEU A 489 17.06 -2.13 -6.28
N THR A 490 17.67 -0.96 -6.18
CA THR A 490 18.19 -0.33 -4.95
C THR A 490 17.74 1.12 -4.82
N LEU A 491 17.86 1.71 -3.63
CA LEU A 491 17.59 3.14 -3.42
C LEU A 491 18.87 3.96 -3.59
N LEU A 492 18.79 5.03 -4.37
CA LEU A 492 19.79 6.12 -4.39
C LEU A 492 19.42 7.21 -3.37
N SER A 493 18.13 7.42 -3.10
CA SER A 493 17.64 8.22 -2.00
C SER A 493 16.39 7.55 -1.40
N PRO A 494 16.03 7.87 -0.13
CA PRO A 494 14.80 7.35 0.45
C PRO A 494 13.58 7.64 -0.43
N LEU A 495 12.66 6.67 -0.51
CA LEU A 495 11.33 6.88 -1.09
C LEU A 495 10.43 7.44 0.01
N VAL A 496 9.87 8.62 -0.19
CA VAL A 496 9.01 9.31 0.78
C VAL A 496 7.65 9.54 0.16
N TRP A 497 6.60 9.14 0.87
CA TRP A 497 5.21 9.39 0.54
C TRP A 497 4.52 10.12 1.69
N THR A 498 4.27 11.41 1.50
CA THR A 498 3.47 12.22 2.41
C THR A 498 2.01 12.10 2.02
N ARG A 499 1.14 11.83 3.00
CA ARG A 499 -0.29 11.51 2.82
C ARG A 499 -1.23 12.61 3.30
N THR A 500 -0.71 13.76 3.73
CA THR A 500 -1.48 14.93 4.13
C THR A 500 -2.54 15.28 3.09
N GLU A 501 -3.79 15.38 3.53
CA GLU A 501 -4.92 15.66 2.65
C GLU A 501 -4.70 16.95 1.84
N GLY A 502 -4.90 16.89 0.52
CA GLY A 502 -4.64 18.00 -0.39
C GLY A 502 -3.16 18.34 -0.65
N LYS A 503 -2.20 17.71 0.04
CA LYS A 503 -0.74 17.94 -0.13
C LYS A 503 0.05 16.64 -0.31
N GLN A 504 -0.60 15.61 -0.84
CA GLN A 504 0.01 14.30 -1.07
C GLN A 504 1.19 14.41 -2.03
N LYS A 505 2.31 13.78 -1.66
CA LYS A 505 3.53 13.80 -2.47
C LYS A 505 4.32 12.51 -2.32
N LEU A 506 4.65 11.89 -3.46
CA LEU A 506 5.59 10.79 -3.57
C LEU A 506 6.88 11.30 -4.21
N SER A 507 8.03 11.00 -3.61
CA SER A 507 9.33 11.33 -4.19
C SER A 507 10.41 10.33 -3.78
N GLY A 508 11.46 10.18 -4.61
CA GLY A 508 12.63 9.37 -4.28
C GLY A 508 13.51 9.09 -5.48
N LYS A 509 14.65 8.45 -5.28
CA LYS A 509 15.54 8.02 -6.35
C LYS A 509 15.89 6.55 -6.19
N VAL A 510 15.76 5.79 -7.26
CA VAL A 510 16.03 4.35 -7.30
C VAL A 510 16.96 4.03 -8.46
N GLN A 511 17.72 2.95 -8.34
CA GLN A 511 18.59 2.46 -9.39
C GLN A 511 18.22 1.01 -9.70
N LEU A 512 18.00 0.70 -10.97
CA LEU A 512 17.86 -0.67 -11.47
C LEU A 512 19.13 -1.04 -12.22
N THR A 513 19.79 -2.10 -11.80
CA THR A 513 20.96 -2.67 -12.48
C THR A 513 20.61 -4.04 -13.04
N THR A 514 21.21 -4.41 -14.18
CA THR A 514 21.09 -5.74 -14.78
C THR A 514 22.36 -6.11 -15.52
N ARG A 515 22.68 -7.41 -15.61
CA ARG A 515 23.89 -7.87 -16.31
C ARG A 515 23.76 -7.83 -17.82
N LYS A 516 22.55 -7.97 -18.34
CA LYS A 516 22.28 -8.08 -19.78
C LYS A 516 20.80 -7.87 -20.04
N ILE A 517 20.47 -7.10 -21.08
CA ILE A 517 19.11 -6.99 -21.61
C ILE A 517 19.11 -7.65 -22.98
N ARG A 518 18.34 -8.71 -23.18
CA ARG A 518 18.19 -9.35 -24.51
C ARG A 518 16.92 -8.86 -25.19
N VAL A 519 17.04 -8.64 -26.50
CA VAL A 519 15.95 -8.36 -27.41
C VAL A 519 16.17 -9.27 -28.62
N ASP A 520 15.46 -10.39 -28.67
CA ASP A 520 15.67 -11.46 -29.66
C ASP A 520 17.14 -11.96 -29.68
N SER A 521 17.81 -11.97 -30.84
CA SER A 521 19.23 -12.33 -31.02
C SER A 521 20.22 -11.22 -30.61
N SER A 522 19.71 -10.03 -30.29
CA SER A 522 20.49 -8.85 -29.93
C SER A 522 20.50 -8.60 -28.42
N TYR A 523 21.47 -7.84 -27.91
CA TYR A 523 21.50 -7.51 -26.49
C TYR A 523 22.16 -6.18 -26.16
N LEU A 524 21.72 -5.56 -25.06
CA LEU A 524 22.51 -4.56 -24.35
C LEU A 524 23.35 -5.26 -23.28
N PRO A 525 24.62 -4.86 -23.09
CA PRO A 525 25.49 -5.34 -22.01
C PRO A 525 24.96 -4.90 -20.64
N SER A 526 25.78 -5.01 -19.59
CA SER A 526 25.40 -4.60 -18.24
C SER A 526 24.84 -3.18 -18.23
N ALA A 527 23.60 -3.02 -17.78
CA ALA A 527 22.85 -1.79 -17.89
C ALA A 527 22.41 -1.28 -16.52
N THR A 528 22.42 0.04 -16.38
CA THR A 528 22.03 0.77 -15.19
C THR A 528 20.99 1.82 -15.57
N PHE A 529 19.86 1.80 -14.88
CA PHE A 529 18.80 2.79 -14.96
C PHE A 529 18.76 3.58 -13.66
N ASP A 530 19.14 4.85 -13.72
CA ASP A 530 18.94 5.78 -12.60
C ASP A 530 17.60 6.47 -12.78
N MET A 531 16.75 6.41 -11.76
CA MET A 531 15.35 6.85 -11.81
C MET A 531 15.06 7.80 -10.65
N ALA A 532 14.59 9.01 -10.96
CA ALA A 532 14.00 9.94 -10.01
C ALA A 532 12.47 9.89 -10.13
N LEU A 533 11.79 9.52 -9.05
CA LEU A 533 10.35 9.46 -8.93
C LEU A 533 9.82 10.77 -8.35
N ASP A 534 8.76 11.30 -8.95
CA ASP A 534 7.98 12.44 -8.44
C ASP A 534 6.50 12.28 -8.84
N GLY A 535 5.59 12.37 -7.87
CA GLY A 535 4.17 12.12 -8.07
C GLY A 535 3.32 12.45 -6.85
N ARG A 536 2.05 12.06 -6.90
CA ARG A 536 1.10 12.23 -5.79
C ARG A 536 1.14 11.04 -4.84
N ASP A 537 1.14 9.83 -5.41
CA ASP A 537 1.03 8.57 -4.66
C ASP A 537 1.55 7.38 -5.51
N PRO A 538 1.66 6.16 -4.96
CA PRO A 538 2.17 5.00 -5.70
C PRO A 538 1.35 4.58 -6.95
N ARG A 539 0.16 5.15 -7.17
CA ARG A 539 -0.66 4.94 -8.37
C ARG A 539 -0.56 6.10 -9.36
N ASP A 540 -0.04 7.26 -8.98
CA ASP A 540 0.18 8.39 -9.90
C ASP A 540 1.56 9.03 -9.66
N PHE A 541 2.50 8.69 -10.54
CA PHE A 541 3.84 9.26 -10.50
C PHE A 541 4.51 9.32 -11.86
N SER A 542 5.52 10.17 -11.95
CA SER A 542 6.43 10.26 -13.07
C SER A 542 7.84 9.82 -12.68
N VAL A 543 8.58 9.36 -13.67
CA VAL A 543 9.97 8.93 -13.57
C VAL A 543 10.79 9.72 -14.57
N LYS A 544 11.88 10.35 -14.11
CA LYS A 544 12.92 10.92 -14.98
C LYS A 544 14.21 10.18 -14.72
N GLY A 545 14.92 9.79 -15.77
CA GLY A 545 16.08 8.96 -15.57
C GLY A 545 17.05 8.87 -16.75
N THR A 546 18.15 8.17 -16.49
CA THR A 546 19.18 7.87 -17.47
C THR A 546 19.41 6.37 -17.54
N LEU A 547 19.55 5.85 -18.77
CA LEU A 547 19.99 4.51 -19.05
C LEU A 547 21.42 4.55 -19.60
N SER A 548 22.33 3.84 -18.95
CA SER A 548 23.68 3.59 -19.46
C SER A 548 23.91 2.08 -19.55
N ALA A 549 24.57 1.61 -20.62
CA ALA A 549 24.88 0.20 -20.82
C ALA A 549 26.33 -0.01 -21.29
N GLY A 550 27.00 -0.99 -20.69
CA GLY A 550 28.41 -1.26 -20.94
C GLY A 550 29.27 -0.04 -20.60
N LYS A 551 30.36 0.16 -21.36
CA LYS A 551 31.24 1.32 -21.19
C LYS A 551 30.78 2.56 -21.97
N ASN A 552 30.11 2.36 -23.11
CA ASN A 552 29.99 3.40 -24.14
C ASN A 552 28.55 3.70 -24.60
N ILE A 553 27.52 2.98 -24.10
CA ILE A 553 26.12 3.30 -24.42
C ILE A 553 25.54 4.17 -23.31
N GLY A 554 25.00 5.32 -23.69
CA GLY A 554 24.34 6.28 -22.82
C GLY A 554 25.21 7.47 -22.42
N PRO A 555 24.68 8.38 -21.58
CA PRO A 555 23.38 8.28 -20.91
C PRO A 555 22.21 8.57 -21.86
N ILE A 556 21.32 7.59 -22.03
CA ILE A 556 20.04 7.74 -22.74
C ILE A 556 19.05 8.36 -21.77
N GLN A 557 18.54 9.54 -22.10
CA GLN A 557 17.58 10.25 -21.25
C GLN A 557 16.19 9.68 -21.48
N TYR A 558 15.44 9.39 -20.43
CA TYR A 558 14.05 8.98 -20.56
C TYR A 558 13.15 9.61 -19.50
N TRP A 559 11.88 9.72 -19.86
CA TRP A 559 10.81 10.13 -18.97
C TRP A 559 9.65 9.15 -19.08
N SER A 560 8.95 8.90 -17.97
CA SER A 560 7.73 8.10 -17.97
C SER A 560 6.71 8.64 -16.97
N ARG A 561 5.43 8.36 -17.23
CA ARG A 561 4.30 8.61 -16.32
C ARG A 561 3.51 7.32 -16.15
N TRP A 562 3.27 6.96 -14.91
CA TRP A 562 2.34 5.93 -14.47
C TRP A 562 1.10 6.62 -13.91
N ASP A 563 -0.07 6.33 -14.48
CA ASP A 563 -1.37 6.91 -14.08
C ASP A 563 -2.26 5.92 -13.32
N GLY A 564 -1.71 4.76 -12.93
CA GLY A 564 -2.43 3.70 -12.21
C GLY A 564 -2.94 2.60 -13.13
N VAL A 565 -2.98 2.86 -14.44
CA VAL A 565 -3.44 1.91 -15.46
C VAL A 565 -2.40 1.71 -16.56
N ARG A 566 -1.74 2.78 -16.98
CA ARG A 566 -0.85 2.80 -18.13
C ARG A 566 0.46 3.53 -17.81
N LEU A 567 1.55 2.94 -18.28
CA LEU A 567 2.86 3.56 -18.35
C LEU A 567 3.02 4.20 -19.73
N ARG A 568 3.32 5.49 -19.80
CA ARG A 568 3.66 6.21 -21.05
C ARG A 568 4.99 6.90 -20.87
N GLY A 569 5.82 6.94 -21.91
CA GLY A 569 7.11 7.59 -21.80
C GLY A 569 7.79 7.84 -23.12
N GLU A 570 8.93 8.50 -23.02
CA GLU A 570 9.79 8.88 -24.12
C GLU A 570 11.24 8.62 -23.74
N ALA A 571 12.05 8.23 -24.72
CA ALA A 571 13.49 8.03 -24.58
C ALA A 571 14.22 8.75 -25.73
N ARG A 572 15.33 9.40 -25.40
CA ARG A 572 16.18 10.15 -26.34
C ARG A 572 17.62 9.68 -26.20
N TRP A 573 18.14 9.14 -27.29
CA TRP A 573 19.55 8.80 -27.43
C TRP A 573 20.28 10.05 -27.90
N PRO A 574 21.26 10.55 -27.14
CA PRO A 574 22.17 11.56 -27.67
C PRO A 574 23.03 10.96 -28.79
N GLU A 575 23.68 11.85 -29.53
CA GLU A 575 24.67 11.49 -30.55
C GLU A 575 25.79 10.66 -29.94
N GLN A 576 25.99 9.43 -30.44
CA GLN A 576 26.92 8.44 -29.91
C GLN A 576 27.64 7.69 -31.02
N ASP A 577 28.86 7.25 -30.73
CA ASP A 577 29.65 6.41 -31.61
C ASP A 577 28.94 5.07 -31.88
N MET A 578 28.78 4.70 -33.15
CA MET A 578 28.10 3.47 -33.54
C MET A 578 28.73 2.21 -32.93
N ARG A 579 30.05 2.18 -32.71
CA ARG A 579 30.76 1.02 -32.13
C ARG A 579 30.19 0.61 -30.77
N ALA A 580 29.62 1.55 -30.01
CA ALA A 580 28.96 1.26 -28.75
C ALA A 580 27.80 0.25 -28.91
N PHE A 581 27.15 0.23 -30.07
CA PHE A 581 25.97 -0.58 -30.37
C PHE A 581 26.28 -1.92 -31.07
N GLN A 582 27.54 -2.35 -31.13
CA GLN A 582 27.93 -3.63 -31.77
C GLN A 582 27.13 -4.83 -31.25
N THR A 583 26.79 -4.82 -29.96
CA THR A 583 26.02 -5.89 -29.29
C THR A 583 24.54 -5.97 -29.72
N LEU A 584 24.04 -4.93 -30.39
CA LEU A 584 22.71 -4.93 -30.99
C LEU A 584 22.69 -5.56 -32.39
N ILE A 585 23.84 -5.92 -32.96
CA ILE A 585 23.94 -6.61 -34.23
C ILE A 585 24.18 -8.11 -33.96
N PRO A 586 23.33 -9.00 -34.49
CA PRO A 586 23.51 -10.44 -34.35
C PRO A 586 24.88 -10.91 -34.88
N ALA A 587 25.58 -11.74 -34.09
CA ALA A 587 26.96 -12.12 -34.38
C ALA A 587 27.10 -13.03 -35.62
N ASP A 588 26.06 -13.78 -35.94
CA ASP A 588 25.94 -14.65 -37.11
C ASP A 588 25.91 -13.88 -38.44
N LEU A 589 25.53 -12.60 -38.43
CA LEU A 589 25.63 -11.73 -39.60
C LEU A 589 27.07 -11.38 -39.98
N GLY A 590 28.04 -11.59 -39.09
CA GLY A 590 29.45 -11.32 -39.36
C GLY A 590 29.79 -9.83 -39.54
N ILE A 591 28.94 -8.92 -39.05
CA ILE A 591 29.13 -7.47 -39.16
C ILE A 591 29.90 -6.93 -37.95
N THR A 592 30.98 -6.20 -38.20
CA THR A 592 31.74 -5.46 -37.17
C THR A 592 31.73 -3.97 -37.47
N LEU A 593 31.13 -3.17 -36.57
CA LEU A 593 31.07 -1.72 -36.68
C LEU A 593 32.46 -1.08 -36.52
N ARG A 594 32.80 -0.14 -37.40
CA ARG A 594 34.09 0.54 -37.44
C ARG A 594 34.00 2.00 -37.00
N ASN A 595 33.04 2.75 -37.53
CA ASN A 595 32.85 4.17 -37.25
C ASN A 595 31.40 4.60 -37.55
N GLY A 596 31.12 5.88 -37.34
CA GLY A 596 29.82 6.49 -37.58
C GLY A 596 29.10 6.88 -36.31
N VAL A 597 27.95 7.49 -36.50
CA VAL A 597 27.20 8.15 -35.44
C VAL A 597 25.76 7.66 -35.43
N PHE A 598 25.26 7.36 -34.23
CA PHE A 598 23.88 6.96 -33.99
C PHE A 598 23.19 7.93 -33.01
N TYR A 599 21.96 8.33 -33.33
CA TYR A 599 21.05 8.99 -32.40
C TYR A 599 19.61 8.60 -32.69
N ALA A 600 18.74 8.77 -31.71
CA ALA A 600 17.37 8.26 -31.79
C ALA A 600 16.43 8.99 -30.84
N GLN A 601 15.14 8.95 -31.17
CA GLN A 601 14.05 9.28 -30.27
C GLN A 601 12.95 8.24 -30.39
N ALA A 602 12.41 7.82 -29.26
CA ALA A 602 11.31 6.86 -29.18
C ALA A 602 10.28 7.30 -28.14
N ALA A 603 9.02 7.00 -28.40
CA ALA A 603 7.94 7.02 -27.43
C ALA A 603 7.43 5.59 -27.21
N TYR A 604 6.96 5.30 -26.00
CA TYR A 604 6.44 3.99 -25.65
C TYR A 604 5.24 4.06 -24.71
N SER A 605 4.44 3.00 -24.73
CA SER A 605 3.27 2.80 -23.90
C SER A 605 3.16 1.34 -23.51
N ALA A 606 2.84 1.08 -22.24
CA ALA A 606 2.54 -0.26 -21.73
C ALA A 606 1.33 -0.21 -20.80
N ALA A 607 0.37 -1.13 -21.00
CA ALA A 607 -0.79 -1.31 -20.13
C ALA A 607 -1.20 -2.79 -20.11
N PRO A 608 -1.90 -3.24 -19.06
CA PRO A 608 -2.57 -4.54 -19.07
C PRO A 608 -3.46 -4.69 -20.33
N GLY A 609 -3.38 -5.85 -21.00
CA GLY A 609 -4.12 -6.12 -22.24
C GLY A 609 -3.54 -5.49 -23.53
N GLN A 610 -2.88 -4.32 -23.45
CA GLN A 610 -2.28 -3.64 -24.61
C GLN A 610 -0.91 -4.22 -25.00
N GLY A 611 -0.16 -4.75 -24.02
CA GLY A 611 1.25 -5.12 -24.22
C GLY A 611 2.17 -3.90 -24.35
N PHE A 612 3.41 -4.13 -24.84
CA PHE A 612 4.38 -3.08 -25.10
C PHE A 612 4.21 -2.53 -26.52
N VAL A 613 3.96 -1.23 -26.62
CA VAL A 613 3.92 -0.50 -27.89
C VAL A 613 4.98 0.58 -27.87
N ALA A 614 5.76 0.69 -28.94
CA ALA A 614 6.76 1.75 -29.07
C ALA A 614 6.81 2.27 -30.51
N GLY A 615 7.35 3.46 -30.70
CA GLY A 615 7.57 4.02 -32.03
C GLY A 615 8.54 5.18 -31.96
N GLY A 616 9.26 5.40 -33.05
CA GLY A 616 10.33 6.38 -33.07
C GLY A 616 11.05 6.43 -34.40
N HIS A 617 12.25 7.00 -34.36
CA HIS A 617 13.16 6.97 -35.48
C HIS A 617 14.59 6.76 -34.99
N TRP A 618 15.34 5.98 -35.76
CA TRP A 618 16.78 5.82 -35.61
C TRP A 618 17.48 6.56 -36.73
N VAL A 619 18.57 7.25 -36.41
CA VAL A 619 19.39 7.93 -37.40
C VAL A 619 20.81 7.40 -37.30
N VAL A 620 21.32 6.94 -38.44
CA VAL A 620 22.71 6.54 -38.61
C VAL A 620 23.33 7.48 -39.63
N LYS A 621 24.52 8.00 -39.28
CA LYS A 621 25.32 8.85 -40.17
C LYS A 621 26.73 8.34 -40.31
N GLN A 622 27.20 8.31 -41.56
CA GLN A 622 28.56 7.99 -41.98
C GLN A 622 29.08 6.72 -41.31
N ALA A 623 28.23 5.70 -41.23
CA ALA A 623 28.60 4.44 -40.62
C ALA A 623 29.43 3.60 -41.57
N GLY A 624 30.52 3.06 -41.04
CA GLY A 624 31.38 2.10 -41.70
C GLY A 624 31.41 0.80 -40.91
N MET A 625 31.47 -0.31 -41.63
CA MET A 625 31.46 -1.64 -41.04
C MET A 625 32.25 -2.64 -41.88
N TRP A 626 32.91 -3.55 -41.19
CA TRP A 626 33.46 -4.77 -41.78
C TRP A 626 32.35 -5.79 -41.90
N LEU A 627 32.23 -6.42 -43.05
CA LEU A 627 31.37 -7.60 -43.23
C LEU A 627 32.20 -8.86 -42.94
N LYS A 628 31.56 -10.04 -43.01
CA LYS A 628 32.30 -11.31 -43.07
C LYS A 628 33.36 -11.29 -44.18
N ASP A 629 33.05 -10.51 -45.21
CA ASP A 629 33.57 -10.63 -46.54
C ASP A 629 33.47 -9.23 -47.20
N GLY A 630 34.46 -8.37 -46.95
CA GLY A 630 34.54 -7.00 -47.49
C GLY A 630 34.23 -5.90 -46.48
N GLU A 631 34.08 -4.68 -46.96
CA GLU A 631 33.78 -3.49 -46.15
C GLU A 631 32.68 -2.62 -46.74
N VAL A 632 32.05 -1.83 -45.88
CA VAL A 632 31.03 -0.84 -46.24
C VAL A 632 31.38 0.48 -45.58
N ASP A 633 31.22 1.58 -46.33
CA ASP A 633 31.50 2.94 -45.90
C ASP A 633 30.36 3.91 -46.24
N GLY A 634 30.22 4.92 -45.39
CA GLY A 634 29.31 6.04 -45.62
C GLY A 634 27.84 5.61 -45.64
N VAL A 635 27.44 4.70 -44.74
CA VAL A 635 26.03 4.31 -44.57
C VAL A 635 25.29 5.42 -43.83
N ASP A 636 24.28 5.97 -44.49
CA ASP A 636 23.36 6.98 -43.99
C ASP A 636 21.92 6.47 -44.11
N PHE A 637 21.17 6.49 -43.00
CA PHE A 637 19.72 6.25 -43.04
C PHE A 637 18.97 6.90 -41.89
N VAL A 638 17.68 7.19 -42.14
CA VAL A 638 16.69 7.54 -41.13
C VAL A 638 15.61 6.46 -41.15
N LEU A 639 15.53 5.67 -40.10
CA LEU A 639 14.62 4.53 -39.96
C LEU A 639 13.47 4.91 -39.02
N PRO A 640 12.33 5.41 -39.53
CA PRO A 640 11.11 5.48 -38.76
C PRO A 640 10.56 4.08 -38.52
N TRP A 641 10.21 3.78 -37.27
CA TRP A 641 9.73 2.46 -36.87
C TRP A 641 8.57 2.53 -35.88
N ARG A 642 7.77 1.48 -35.87
CA ARG A 642 6.74 1.22 -34.86
C ARG A 642 6.81 -0.25 -34.44
N LEU A 643 6.66 -0.50 -33.15
CA LEU A 643 6.64 -1.83 -32.54
C LEU A 643 5.26 -2.05 -31.90
N THR A 644 4.55 -3.07 -32.38
CA THR A 644 3.26 -3.52 -31.85
C THR A 644 3.20 -5.05 -31.94
N ASP A 645 2.71 -5.71 -30.89
CA ASP A 645 2.55 -7.18 -30.87
C ASP A 645 3.84 -7.95 -31.25
N SER A 646 4.98 -7.45 -30.77
CA SER A 646 6.32 -7.99 -31.06
C SER A 646 6.73 -7.96 -32.54
N ARG A 647 6.06 -7.16 -33.37
CA ARG A 647 6.40 -6.95 -34.78
C ARG A 647 6.80 -5.50 -35.04
N TRP A 648 7.90 -5.33 -35.75
CA TRP A 648 8.39 -4.04 -36.21
C TRP A 648 7.71 -3.69 -37.53
N GLN A 649 7.24 -2.46 -37.64
CA GLN A 649 6.84 -1.82 -38.89
C GLN A 649 7.90 -0.77 -39.21
N LEU A 650 8.61 -0.96 -40.32
CA LEU A 650 9.68 -0.11 -40.82
C LEU A 650 9.11 0.77 -41.93
N GLY A 651 9.43 2.07 -41.94
CA GLY A 651 8.95 2.97 -42.99
C GLY A 651 7.46 3.34 -42.88
N SER A 652 6.90 3.39 -41.67
CA SER A 652 5.43 3.52 -41.43
C SER A 652 4.72 4.71 -42.09
N LYS A 653 5.42 5.80 -42.41
CA LYS A 653 4.89 6.97 -43.14
C LYS A 653 5.56 7.18 -44.49
N THR A 654 6.87 6.96 -44.53
CA THR A 654 7.72 7.10 -45.71
C THR A 654 8.74 5.97 -45.70
N PRO A 655 9.13 5.44 -46.86
CA PRO A 655 10.19 4.44 -46.94
C PRO A 655 11.48 4.93 -46.27
N VAL A 656 12.23 3.99 -45.74
CA VAL A 656 13.54 4.21 -45.13
C VAL A 656 14.54 4.37 -46.27
N MET A 657 15.00 5.60 -46.49
CA MET A 657 16.01 5.88 -47.50
C MET A 657 17.38 5.43 -47.00
N LEU A 658 17.87 4.30 -47.53
CA LEU A 658 19.21 3.79 -47.31
C LEU A 658 20.14 4.36 -48.38
N ARG A 659 21.21 5.01 -47.94
CA ARG A 659 22.25 5.57 -48.81
C ARG A 659 23.59 5.02 -48.33
N ILE A 660 24.35 4.41 -49.23
CA ILE A 660 25.66 3.83 -48.91
C ILE A 660 26.66 4.38 -49.91
N ALA A 661 27.69 5.05 -49.42
CA ALA A 661 28.68 5.69 -50.27
C ALA A 661 29.50 4.66 -51.06
N ARG A 662 29.97 3.61 -50.37
CA ARG A 662 30.85 2.59 -50.96
C ARG A 662 30.68 1.23 -50.29
N VAL A 663 30.65 0.18 -51.10
CA VAL A 663 30.82 -1.21 -50.67
C VAL A 663 31.98 -1.80 -51.46
N ASN A 664 32.94 -2.39 -50.77
CA ASN A 664 34.08 -3.04 -51.42
C ASN A 664 34.04 -4.54 -51.11
N ASN A 665 33.74 -5.34 -52.13
CA ASN A 665 33.67 -6.80 -52.05
C ASN A 665 34.06 -7.41 -53.42
N LEU A 666 35.37 -7.59 -53.65
CA LEU A 666 36.04 -7.82 -54.94
C LEU A 666 35.89 -6.70 -55.96
N PHE A 667 34.69 -6.18 -56.13
CA PHE A 667 34.39 -5.01 -56.95
C PHE A 667 34.04 -3.84 -56.03
N GLU A 668 34.52 -2.65 -56.41
CA GLU A 668 34.09 -1.42 -55.79
C GLU A 668 32.70 -1.04 -56.33
N VAL A 669 31.74 -0.93 -55.42
CA VAL A 669 30.39 -0.47 -55.69
C VAL A 669 30.18 0.86 -55.00
N THR A 670 29.67 1.85 -55.71
CA THR A 670 29.45 3.21 -55.18
C THR A 670 28.04 3.69 -55.43
N GLY A 671 27.66 4.79 -54.77
CA GLY A 671 26.41 5.49 -55.07
C GLY A 671 25.14 4.70 -54.75
N ILE A 672 25.21 3.74 -53.82
CA ILE A 672 24.13 2.79 -53.57
C ILE A 672 22.96 3.49 -52.90
N LYS A 673 21.78 3.33 -53.49
CA LYS A 673 20.51 3.83 -53.01
C LYS A 673 19.53 2.67 -52.93
N ALA A 674 18.77 2.58 -51.86
CA ALA A 674 17.66 1.66 -51.72
C ALA A 674 16.64 2.23 -50.73
N ASP A 675 15.38 1.87 -50.87
CA ASP A 675 14.31 2.31 -49.99
C ASP A 675 13.61 1.09 -49.38
N LEU A 676 13.55 1.02 -48.04
CA LEU A 676 13.00 -0.13 -47.30
C LEU A 676 11.67 0.22 -46.62
N GLN A 677 10.66 -0.63 -46.76
CA GLN A 677 9.37 -0.48 -46.08
C GLN A 677 8.72 -1.83 -45.76
N GLY A 678 7.90 -1.91 -44.72
CA GLY A 678 7.13 -3.13 -44.41
C GLY A 678 7.35 -3.62 -42.98
N TYR A 679 7.38 -4.93 -42.77
CA TYR A 679 7.35 -5.52 -41.43
C TYR A 679 8.50 -6.50 -41.15
N TYR A 680 8.91 -6.59 -39.89
CA TYR A 680 9.87 -7.58 -39.41
C TYR A 680 9.47 -8.16 -38.04
N PRO A 681 9.44 -9.50 -37.85
CA PRO A 681 9.58 -10.52 -38.89
C PRO A 681 8.51 -10.36 -39.99
N TYR A 682 8.83 -10.77 -41.22
CA TYR A 682 7.90 -10.70 -42.35
C TYR A 682 7.15 -12.02 -42.53
N ASP A 683 5.98 -11.96 -43.16
CA ASP A 683 5.22 -13.12 -43.62
C ASP A 683 4.33 -12.70 -44.82
N ASP A 684 3.50 -13.63 -45.33
CA ASP A 684 2.61 -13.35 -46.45
C ASP A 684 1.61 -12.21 -46.22
N ALA A 685 1.18 -11.98 -44.97
CA ALA A 685 0.25 -10.90 -44.61
C ALA A 685 0.98 -9.59 -44.29
N TYR A 686 2.22 -9.69 -43.81
CA TYR A 686 3.07 -8.58 -43.42
C TYR A 686 4.41 -8.63 -44.17
N PRO A 687 4.43 -8.29 -45.47
CA PRO A 687 5.64 -8.38 -46.28
C PRO A 687 6.64 -7.26 -45.95
N LEU A 688 7.90 -7.50 -46.32
CA LEU A 688 8.97 -6.51 -46.35
C LEU A 688 9.35 -6.21 -47.79
N GLU A 689 9.45 -4.93 -48.16
CA GLU A 689 9.75 -4.48 -49.51
C GLU A 689 11.01 -3.63 -49.53
N LEU A 690 11.91 -3.95 -50.47
CA LEU A 690 13.07 -3.17 -50.85
C LEU A 690 12.83 -2.64 -52.27
N SER A 691 12.87 -1.32 -52.45
CA SER A 691 12.52 -0.68 -53.72
C SER A 691 13.56 0.37 -54.12
N GLY A 692 13.52 0.78 -55.39
CA GLY A 692 14.36 1.86 -55.90
C GLY A 692 15.86 1.58 -55.74
N VAL A 693 16.27 0.31 -55.83
CA VAL A 693 17.67 -0.07 -55.68
C VAL A 693 18.45 0.41 -56.90
N SER A 694 19.52 1.15 -56.68
CA SER A 694 20.43 1.66 -57.70
C SER A 694 21.85 1.68 -57.16
N LEU A 695 22.81 1.23 -57.95
CA LEU A 695 24.23 1.25 -57.59
C LEU A 695 25.12 1.40 -58.82
N ASP A 696 26.28 2.00 -58.64
CA ASP A 696 27.27 2.20 -59.70
C ASP A 696 28.41 1.20 -59.52
N VAL A 697 28.69 0.40 -60.55
CA VAL A 697 29.67 -0.69 -60.52
C VAL A 697 30.25 -0.92 -61.92
N LEU A 698 31.54 -1.26 -62.02
CA LEU A 698 32.22 -1.50 -63.30
C LEU A 698 32.02 -0.38 -64.34
N GLY A 699 31.92 0.88 -63.90
CA GLY A 699 31.72 2.05 -64.79
C GLY A 699 30.32 2.20 -65.38
N GLY A 700 29.37 1.32 -65.05
CA GLY A 700 27.96 1.43 -65.42
C GLY A 700 27.05 1.42 -64.19
N GLN A 701 25.76 1.16 -64.41
CA GLN A 701 24.74 1.19 -63.37
C GLN A 701 23.95 -0.12 -63.30
N VAL A 702 23.62 -0.55 -62.07
CA VAL A 702 22.73 -1.67 -61.81
C VAL A 702 21.53 -1.16 -61.03
N THR A 703 20.33 -1.56 -61.46
CA THR A 703 19.08 -1.19 -60.79
C THR A 703 18.19 -2.40 -60.53
N MET A 704 17.40 -2.32 -59.47
CA MET A 704 16.35 -3.30 -59.18
C MET A 704 15.09 -2.54 -58.69
N PRO A 705 13.99 -2.54 -59.46
CA PRO A 705 12.82 -1.72 -59.15
C PRO A 705 12.17 -2.03 -57.80
N SER A 706 11.90 -3.30 -57.52
CA SER A 706 11.33 -3.76 -56.25
C SER A 706 11.64 -5.24 -56.01
N LEU A 707 11.80 -5.57 -54.74
CA LEU A 707 11.93 -6.90 -54.18
C LEU A 707 11.04 -6.97 -52.94
N THR A 708 10.04 -7.84 -52.97
CA THR A 708 9.15 -8.11 -51.83
C THR A 708 9.49 -9.47 -51.22
N ILE A 709 9.52 -9.56 -49.90
CA ILE A 709 9.82 -10.77 -49.13
C ILE A 709 8.64 -11.05 -48.17
N PRO A 710 8.07 -12.28 -48.13
CA PRO A 710 8.46 -13.46 -48.90
C PRO A 710 8.29 -13.28 -50.42
N GLN A 711 9.27 -13.75 -51.19
CA GLN A 711 9.34 -13.52 -52.63
C GLN A 711 8.34 -14.42 -53.37
N LYS A 712 7.41 -13.81 -54.10
CA LYS A 712 6.42 -14.52 -54.94
C LYS A 712 6.81 -14.58 -56.42
N THR A 713 7.52 -13.56 -56.89
CA THR A 713 7.97 -13.41 -58.28
C THR A 713 9.44 -13.00 -58.31
N ALA A 714 10.14 -13.29 -59.42
CA ALA A 714 11.52 -12.85 -59.60
C ALA A 714 11.64 -11.33 -59.47
N ALA A 715 12.68 -10.86 -58.79
CA ALA A 715 13.07 -9.45 -58.83
C ALA A 715 14.00 -9.26 -60.02
N VAL A 716 13.71 -8.34 -60.94
CA VAL A 716 14.54 -8.16 -62.14
C VAL A 716 15.66 -7.18 -61.85
N ILE A 717 16.90 -7.67 -61.89
CA ILE A 717 18.11 -6.83 -61.82
C ILE A 717 18.42 -6.37 -63.25
N LYS A 718 18.48 -5.06 -63.47
CA LYS A 718 18.84 -4.46 -64.76
C LYS A 718 20.27 -3.97 -64.72
N LEU A 719 21.01 -4.30 -65.76
CA LEU A 719 22.39 -3.88 -65.99
C LEU A 719 22.37 -2.85 -67.12
N ASP A 720 22.98 -1.69 -66.91
CA ASP A 720 23.10 -0.62 -67.89
C ASP A 720 24.58 -0.25 -68.08
N LYS A 721 25.11 -0.54 -69.26
CA LYS A 721 26.46 -0.16 -69.72
C LYS A 721 27.60 -0.56 -68.78
N LEU A 722 27.61 -1.80 -68.28
CA LEU A 722 28.71 -2.30 -67.47
C LEU A 722 29.96 -2.53 -68.34
N ASN A 723 31.11 -2.00 -67.92
CA ASN A 723 32.36 -2.13 -68.67
C ASN A 723 33.00 -3.51 -68.44
N THR A 724 33.28 -4.23 -69.52
CA THR A 724 33.87 -5.58 -69.48
C THR A 724 35.35 -5.57 -69.12
N GLY A 725 36.09 -4.48 -69.38
CA GLY A 725 37.53 -4.40 -69.13
C GLY A 725 37.89 -4.56 -67.66
N PRO A 726 37.35 -3.72 -66.75
CA PRO A 726 37.54 -3.88 -65.30
C PRO A 726 37.09 -5.25 -64.79
N LEU A 727 36.03 -5.83 -65.35
CA LEU A 727 35.56 -7.17 -64.99
C LEU A 727 36.62 -8.24 -65.28
N ILE A 728 37.14 -8.31 -66.51
CA ILE A 728 38.16 -9.30 -66.89
C ILE A 728 39.45 -9.11 -66.07
N ASN A 729 39.85 -7.86 -65.84
CA ASN A 729 41.04 -7.54 -65.04
C ASN A 729 40.90 -8.04 -63.59
N THR A 730 39.75 -7.85 -62.94
CA THR A 730 39.51 -8.32 -61.57
C THR A 730 39.45 -9.84 -61.47
N LEU A 731 38.98 -10.53 -62.51
CA LEU A 731 39.01 -11.99 -62.59
C LEU A 731 40.42 -12.57 -62.77
N LYS A 732 41.44 -11.72 -62.97
CA LYS A 732 42.85 -12.09 -63.17
C LYS A 732 43.06 -13.06 -64.34
N VAL A 733 42.24 -12.92 -65.37
CA VAL A 733 42.38 -13.67 -66.62
C VAL A 733 43.51 -13.04 -67.43
N THR A 734 44.53 -13.83 -67.80
CA THR A 734 45.69 -13.34 -68.56
C THR A 734 45.65 -13.77 -70.03
N GLN A 735 44.76 -14.68 -70.38
CA GLN A 735 44.70 -15.30 -71.70
C GLN A 735 44.00 -14.42 -72.75
N PHE A 736 43.20 -13.45 -72.32
CA PHE A 736 42.50 -12.51 -73.20
C PHE A 736 42.11 -11.23 -72.47
N SER A 737 41.87 -10.16 -73.23
CA SER A 737 41.16 -8.97 -72.79
C SER A 737 39.83 -8.81 -73.54
N LEU A 738 38.84 -8.21 -72.88
CA LEU A 738 37.54 -7.92 -73.45
C LEU A 738 37.16 -6.48 -73.12
N GLU A 739 37.03 -5.64 -74.14
CA GLU A 739 36.73 -4.22 -73.99
C GLU A 739 35.38 -3.84 -74.62
N GLY A 740 34.63 -3.00 -73.92
CA GLY A 740 33.33 -2.48 -74.32
C GLY A 740 32.33 -2.53 -73.17
N SER A 741 31.05 -2.32 -73.47
CA SER A 741 29.98 -2.31 -72.48
C SER A 741 28.86 -3.30 -72.77
N ILE A 742 28.26 -3.80 -71.70
CA ILE A 742 27.13 -4.74 -71.75
C ILE A 742 25.95 -4.27 -70.90
N SER A 743 24.75 -4.58 -71.38
CA SER A 743 23.49 -4.35 -70.70
C SER A 743 22.65 -5.62 -70.68
N GLY A 744 21.71 -5.73 -69.76
CA GLY A 744 20.94 -6.96 -69.61
C GLY A 744 19.92 -6.94 -68.49
N GLU A 745 19.13 -8.02 -68.42
CA GLU A 745 18.18 -8.25 -67.34
C GLU A 745 18.40 -9.64 -66.74
N LEU A 746 18.53 -9.69 -65.41
CA LEU A 746 18.75 -10.90 -64.64
C LEU A 746 17.59 -11.09 -63.65
N PRO A 747 16.60 -11.95 -63.95
CA PRO A 747 15.55 -12.31 -63.02
C PRO A 747 16.13 -13.07 -61.83
N PHE A 748 16.09 -12.46 -60.65
CA PHE A 748 16.75 -12.89 -59.43
C PHE A 748 15.79 -13.49 -58.41
N TYR A 749 16.22 -14.55 -57.74
CA TYR A 749 15.51 -15.22 -56.66
C TYR A 749 16.39 -15.37 -55.41
N ILE A 750 15.83 -15.09 -54.23
CA ILE A 750 16.53 -15.22 -52.94
C ILE A 750 16.41 -16.65 -52.40
N ASP A 751 15.18 -17.15 -52.28
CA ASP A 751 14.87 -18.41 -51.60
C ASP A 751 14.25 -19.44 -52.55
N ASN A 752 14.75 -19.53 -53.79
CA ASN A 752 14.30 -20.55 -54.74
C ASN A 752 15.17 -21.82 -54.63
N PRO A 753 14.56 -23.02 -54.60
CA PRO A 753 15.28 -24.27 -54.39
C PRO A 753 16.18 -24.71 -55.54
N GLN A 754 16.14 -24.03 -56.70
CA GLN A 754 16.90 -24.41 -57.89
C GLN A 754 17.75 -23.25 -58.44
N TRP A 755 17.21 -22.04 -58.46
CA TRP A 755 17.78 -20.93 -59.24
C TRP A 755 18.06 -19.71 -58.37
N ILE A 756 19.18 -19.03 -58.63
CA ILE A 756 19.43 -17.65 -58.19
C ILE A 756 19.09 -16.70 -59.33
N VAL A 757 19.46 -17.06 -60.57
CA VAL A 757 19.03 -16.38 -61.79
C VAL A 757 18.49 -17.40 -62.78
N HIS A 758 17.31 -17.15 -63.33
CA HIS A 758 16.74 -18.01 -64.37
C HIS A 758 16.20 -17.19 -65.53
N ASN A 759 16.57 -17.57 -66.75
CA ASN A 759 16.23 -16.88 -68.00
C ASN A 759 16.72 -15.42 -68.01
N GLY A 760 17.91 -15.17 -67.47
CA GLY A 760 18.59 -13.89 -67.60
C GLY A 760 19.25 -13.75 -68.97
N TRP A 761 19.56 -12.52 -69.36
CA TRP A 761 20.26 -12.25 -70.60
C TRP A 761 21.13 -11.00 -70.51
N VAL A 762 22.17 -10.98 -71.34
CA VAL A 762 23.10 -9.87 -71.51
C VAL A 762 23.40 -9.67 -73.00
N GLU A 763 23.56 -8.44 -73.44
CA GLU A 763 23.99 -8.07 -74.77
C GLU A 763 24.95 -6.88 -74.76
N ASN A 764 25.64 -6.65 -75.88
CA ASN A 764 26.55 -5.52 -76.01
C ASN A 764 25.82 -4.26 -76.46
N ASP A 765 26.13 -3.11 -75.85
CA ASP A 765 25.57 -1.81 -76.28
C ASP A 765 26.33 -1.26 -77.49
N GLU A 766 27.65 -1.38 -77.44
CA GLU A 766 28.61 -1.01 -78.47
C GLU A 766 29.43 -2.24 -78.89
N PRO A 767 30.08 -2.25 -80.07
CA PRO A 767 30.91 -3.38 -80.48
C PRO A 767 31.96 -3.73 -79.42
N LEU A 768 31.99 -4.98 -78.97
CA LEU A 768 32.99 -5.47 -78.02
C LEU A 768 34.26 -5.87 -78.76
N THR A 769 35.43 -5.61 -78.18
CA THR A 769 36.72 -6.05 -78.75
C THR A 769 37.32 -7.14 -77.86
N LEU A 770 37.48 -8.33 -78.42
CA LEU A 770 38.21 -9.44 -77.82
C LEU A 770 39.64 -9.43 -78.38
N ASN A 771 40.62 -9.45 -77.50
CA ASN A 771 42.02 -9.60 -77.87
C ASN A 771 42.61 -10.79 -77.11
N LEU A 772 43.18 -11.75 -77.81
CA LEU A 772 43.84 -12.90 -77.18
C LEU A 772 45.30 -12.55 -76.87
N ASP A 773 45.84 -13.20 -75.84
CA ASP A 773 47.27 -13.06 -75.53
C ASP A 773 48.13 -13.79 -76.59
N ASN A 774 49.17 -13.13 -77.08
CA ASN A 774 50.03 -13.68 -78.13
C ASN A 774 50.66 -15.03 -77.76
N GLN A 775 51.07 -15.22 -76.49
CA GLN A 775 51.65 -16.49 -76.05
C GLN A 775 50.60 -17.60 -76.01
N PHE A 776 49.36 -17.25 -75.65
CA PHE A 776 48.24 -18.18 -75.72
C PHE A 776 47.94 -18.62 -77.16
N VAL A 777 47.85 -17.66 -78.09
CA VAL A 777 47.61 -17.93 -79.52
C VAL A 777 48.71 -18.80 -80.14
N GLU A 778 49.98 -18.54 -79.81
CA GLU A 778 51.12 -19.35 -80.24
C GLU A 778 51.04 -20.79 -79.68
N SER A 779 50.76 -20.95 -78.37
CA SER A 779 50.69 -22.26 -77.72
C SER A 779 49.59 -23.19 -78.29
N VAL A 780 48.46 -22.61 -78.71
CA VAL A 780 47.36 -23.36 -79.32
C VAL A 780 47.72 -23.73 -80.77
N SER A 781 48.38 -22.81 -81.48
CA SER A 781 48.77 -22.98 -82.88
C SER A 781 49.87 -24.03 -83.09
N GLU A 782 50.82 -24.13 -82.15
CA GLU A 782 51.88 -25.16 -82.18
C GLU A 782 51.36 -26.58 -81.99
N ASN A 783 50.30 -26.76 -81.19
CA ASN A 783 49.78 -28.08 -80.82
C ASN A 783 48.76 -28.65 -81.83
N ASN A 784 48.12 -27.81 -82.66
CA ASN A 784 47.16 -28.26 -83.67
C ASN A 784 46.93 -27.21 -84.79
N ILE A 785 47.34 -27.54 -86.02
CA ILE A 785 47.24 -26.65 -87.21
C ILE A 785 45.79 -26.18 -87.49
N SER A 786 44.79 -27.05 -87.29
CA SER A 786 43.38 -26.70 -87.51
C SER A 786 42.83 -25.77 -86.44
N ALA A 787 43.24 -25.96 -85.18
CA ALA A 787 42.92 -25.05 -84.09
C ALA A 787 43.66 -23.70 -84.24
N GLY A 788 44.90 -23.73 -84.72
CA GLY A 788 45.71 -22.54 -85.04
C GLY A 788 45.05 -21.61 -86.06
N THR A 789 44.36 -22.17 -87.06
CA THR A 789 43.62 -21.35 -88.04
C THR A 789 42.38 -20.71 -87.43
N ALA A 790 41.67 -21.44 -86.55
CA ALA A 790 40.47 -20.93 -85.88
C ALA A 790 40.81 -19.88 -84.80
N ILE A 791 41.91 -20.07 -84.04
CA ILE A 791 42.34 -19.13 -83.00
C ILE A 791 42.87 -17.83 -83.62
N ASN A 792 43.55 -17.90 -84.76
CA ASN A 792 43.95 -16.70 -85.51
C ASN A 792 42.77 -15.84 -85.95
N TRP A 793 41.59 -16.43 -86.22
CA TRP A 793 40.37 -15.65 -86.50
C TRP A 793 39.82 -14.94 -85.25
N LEU A 794 40.13 -15.44 -84.06
CA LEU A 794 39.67 -14.90 -82.77
C LEU A 794 40.68 -13.98 -82.09
N ASP A 795 41.94 -13.99 -82.54
CA ASP A 795 43.08 -13.24 -82.00
C ASP A 795 42.74 -11.76 -81.72
N TYR A 796 42.21 -11.06 -82.72
CA TYR A 796 41.68 -9.70 -82.57
C TYR A 796 40.28 -9.62 -83.19
N LEU A 797 39.24 -9.86 -82.38
CA LEU A 797 37.85 -9.95 -82.83
C LEU A 797 37.02 -8.75 -82.39
N VAL A 798 36.52 -7.98 -83.36
CA VAL A 798 35.50 -6.94 -83.13
C VAL A 798 34.12 -7.56 -83.26
N MET A 799 33.43 -7.73 -82.14
CA MET A 799 32.12 -8.35 -82.00
C MET A 799 31.02 -7.29 -82.14
N LYS A 800 30.30 -7.29 -83.26
CA LYS A 800 29.21 -6.33 -83.53
C LYS A 800 27.95 -6.64 -82.72
N ARG A 801 27.60 -7.92 -82.58
CA ARG A 801 26.46 -8.36 -81.77
C ARG A 801 26.87 -9.57 -80.94
N VAL A 802 26.61 -9.49 -79.66
CA VAL A 802 26.78 -10.52 -78.65
C VAL A 802 25.46 -10.61 -77.91
N ARG A 803 24.88 -11.80 -77.89
CA ARG A 803 23.71 -12.11 -77.06
C ARG A 803 24.03 -13.32 -76.22
N THR A 804 23.91 -13.19 -74.91
CA THR A 804 24.23 -14.25 -73.96
C THR A 804 23.03 -14.52 -73.06
N ASP A 805 22.52 -15.74 -73.08
CA ASP A 805 21.55 -16.22 -72.10
C ASP A 805 22.29 -16.70 -70.84
N VAL A 806 21.81 -16.30 -69.67
CA VAL A 806 22.46 -16.46 -68.37
C VAL A 806 21.54 -17.19 -67.40
N ASN A 807 22.03 -18.29 -66.83
CA ASN A 807 21.38 -19.01 -65.74
C ASN A 807 22.37 -19.24 -64.60
N LEU A 808 21.92 -19.07 -63.36
CA LEU A 808 22.71 -19.32 -62.15
C LEU A 808 21.89 -20.18 -61.20
N THR A 809 22.42 -21.36 -60.87
CA THR A 809 21.80 -22.28 -59.90
C THR A 809 22.08 -21.85 -58.46
N ASN A 810 21.28 -22.35 -57.51
CA ASN A 810 21.52 -22.13 -56.07
C ASN A 810 22.82 -22.79 -55.54
N LEU A 811 23.44 -23.67 -56.32
CA LEU A 811 24.77 -24.25 -56.03
C LEU A 811 25.93 -23.38 -56.57
N GLY A 812 25.62 -22.24 -57.17
CA GLY A 812 26.60 -21.32 -57.73
C GLY A 812 27.13 -21.72 -59.10
N VAL A 813 26.51 -22.68 -59.80
CA VAL A 813 26.88 -23.02 -61.18
C VAL A 813 26.23 -22.02 -62.13
N LEU A 814 27.06 -21.19 -62.76
CA LEU A 814 26.71 -20.26 -63.83
C LEU A 814 26.80 -21.00 -65.16
N THR A 815 25.76 -20.92 -65.98
CA THR A 815 25.76 -21.36 -67.37
C THR A 815 25.45 -20.18 -68.28
N MET A 816 26.34 -19.89 -69.22
CA MET A 816 26.17 -18.86 -70.23
C MET A 816 26.15 -19.50 -71.62
N SER A 817 25.17 -19.11 -72.45
CA SER A 817 25.10 -19.52 -73.86
C SER A 817 25.11 -18.26 -74.72
N SER A 818 26.22 -18.03 -75.43
CA SER A 818 26.48 -16.80 -76.17
C SER A 818 26.46 -17.05 -77.67
N VAL A 819 25.74 -16.20 -78.40
CA VAL A 819 25.79 -16.09 -79.86
C VAL A 819 26.52 -14.79 -80.20
N VAL A 820 27.69 -14.93 -80.81
CA VAL A 820 28.59 -13.83 -81.15
C VAL A 820 28.69 -13.71 -82.66
N SER A 821 28.53 -12.48 -83.17
CA SER A 821 28.78 -12.14 -84.57
C SER A 821 29.73 -10.95 -84.65
N GLY A 822 30.83 -11.12 -85.40
CA GLY A 822 31.90 -10.15 -85.46
C GLY A 822 32.76 -10.29 -86.71
N TYR A 823 33.90 -9.61 -86.71
CA TYR A 823 34.91 -9.68 -87.77
C TYR A 823 36.28 -9.40 -87.17
N ASN A 824 37.32 -9.97 -87.79
CA ASN A 824 38.70 -9.67 -87.44
C ASN A 824 39.25 -8.64 -88.44
N PRO A 825 39.43 -7.36 -88.03
CA PRO A 825 39.90 -6.30 -88.93
C PRO A 825 41.35 -6.48 -89.39
N VAL A 826 42.16 -7.25 -88.66
CA VAL A 826 43.59 -7.49 -88.98
C VAL A 826 43.73 -8.50 -90.11
N LEU A 827 42.82 -9.48 -90.21
CA LEU A 827 42.83 -10.51 -91.25
C LEU A 827 42.01 -10.13 -92.50
N ASP A 828 40.71 -9.85 -92.33
CA ASP A 828 39.82 -9.40 -93.42
C ASP A 828 38.51 -8.82 -92.84
N ALA A 829 38.32 -7.52 -93.01
CA ALA A 829 37.14 -6.80 -92.52
C ALA A 829 35.81 -7.25 -93.18
N ARG A 830 35.83 -8.00 -94.28
CA ARG A 830 34.63 -8.54 -94.96
C ARG A 830 34.21 -9.92 -94.45
N ARG A 831 35.09 -10.63 -93.75
CA ARG A 831 34.82 -12.00 -93.32
C ARG A 831 34.12 -12.01 -91.98
N ALA A 832 32.86 -12.42 -91.98
CA ALA A 832 32.07 -12.57 -90.77
C ALA A 832 32.54 -13.79 -89.96
N VAL A 833 32.72 -13.59 -88.65
CA VAL A 833 32.96 -14.64 -87.65
C VAL A 833 31.68 -14.81 -86.85
N ASN A 834 31.10 -16.02 -86.89
CA ASN A 834 29.97 -16.40 -86.06
C ASN A 834 30.44 -17.46 -85.06
N LEU A 835 30.41 -17.12 -83.77
CA LEU A 835 30.89 -17.97 -82.69
C LEU A 835 29.73 -18.26 -81.74
N ASN A 836 29.45 -19.55 -81.55
CA ASN A 836 28.56 -20.02 -80.50
C ASN A 836 29.43 -20.50 -79.34
N TYR A 837 29.37 -19.79 -78.22
CA TYR A 837 30.19 -20.07 -77.05
C TYR A 837 29.32 -20.45 -75.86
N ARG A 838 29.58 -21.61 -75.28
CA ARG A 838 28.96 -22.03 -74.03
C ARG A 838 30.00 -22.05 -72.93
N HIS A 839 29.67 -21.42 -71.82
CA HIS A 839 30.51 -21.38 -70.63
C HIS A 839 29.76 -21.94 -69.44
N GLU A 840 30.46 -22.71 -68.62
CA GLU A 840 29.95 -23.24 -67.37
C GLU A 840 31.03 -23.11 -66.30
N GLU A 841 30.70 -22.43 -65.20
CA GLU A 841 31.64 -22.20 -64.12
C GLU A 841 30.92 -22.16 -62.77
N ASN A 842 31.57 -22.68 -61.73
CA ASN A 842 31.08 -22.46 -60.37
C ASN A 842 31.59 -21.11 -59.85
N VAL A 843 30.76 -20.08 -60.02
CA VAL A 843 31.13 -18.71 -59.64
C VAL A 843 31.32 -18.54 -58.13
N PHE A 844 30.69 -19.36 -57.28
CA PHE A 844 30.94 -19.29 -55.83
C PHE A 844 32.36 -19.77 -55.48
N GLN A 845 32.85 -20.82 -56.15
CA GLN A 845 34.23 -21.29 -55.97
C GLN A 845 35.24 -20.28 -56.50
N LEU A 846 34.98 -19.71 -57.68
CA LEU A 846 35.81 -18.66 -58.26
C LEU A 846 35.89 -17.44 -57.32
N TRP A 847 34.74 -16.95 -56.88
CA TRP A 847 34.63 -15.80 -56.00
C TRP A 847 35.38 -16.04 -54.67
N ARG A 848 35.29 -17.26 -54.11
CA ARG A 848 36.05 -17.65 -52.92
C ARG A 848 37.56 -17.69 -53.16
N SER A 849 38.02 -18.15 -54.33
CA SER A 849 39.44 -18.20 -54.70
C SER A 849 40.02 -16.79 -54.86
N LEU A 850 39.34 -15.91 -55.61
CA LEU A 850 39.80 -14.55 -55.88
C LEU A 850 39.95 -13.70 -54.60
N ARG A 851 39.12 -13.97 -53.59
CA ARG A 851 39.08 -13.23 -52.32
C ARG A 851 40.15 -13.59 -51.32
N PHE A 852 40.88 -14.68 -51.51
CA PHE A 852 41.83 -15.17 -50.51
C PHE A 852 42.92 -14.12 -50.19
N GLY A 853 43.38 -13.36 -51.19
CA GLY A 853 44.36 -12.28 -51.00
C GLY A 853 43.80 -11.05 -50.28
N SER A 854 42.65 -10.53 -50.72
CA SER A 854 42.02 -9.31 -50.15
C SER A 854 41.51 -9.53 -48.72
N ASN A 855 41.06 -10.75 -48.40
CA ASN A 855 40.60 -11.07 -47.06
C ASN A 855 41.76 -11.09 -46.03
N LEU A 856 43.01 -11.35 -46.45
CA LEU A 856 44.18 -11.30 -45.57
C LEU A 856 44.52 -9.86 -45.16
N GLU A 857 44.46 -8.91 -46.11
CA GLU A 857 44.71 -7.48 -45.85
C GLU A 857 43.64 -6.87 -44.93
N ALA A 858 42.36 -7.10 -45.24
CA ALA A 858 41.26 -6.64 -44.38
C ALA A 858 41.32 -7.25 -42.98
N TRP A 859 41.74 -8.52 -42.86
CA TRP A 859 41.93 -9.17 -41.56
C TRP A 859 43.11 -8.58 -40.78
N LEU A 860 44.22 -8.26 -41.44
CA LEU A 860 45.37 -7.58 -40.84
C LEU A 860 44.97 -6.20 -40.30
N GLU A 861 44.28 -5.40 -41.11
CA GLU A 861 43.82 -4.06 -40.74
C GLU A 861 42.81 -4.12 -39.58
N LYS A 862 41.86 -5.06 -39.64
CA LYS A 862 40.93 -5.35 -38.54
C LYS A 862 41.69 -5.71 -37.26
N SER A 863 42.70 -6.59 -37.34
CA SER A 863 43.47 -7.04 -36.17
C SER A 863 44.33 -5.93 -35.55
N ILE A 864 44.83 -4.99 -36.36
CA ILE A 864 45.58 -3.83 -35.89
C ILE A 864 44.63 -2.82 -35.21
N SER A 865 43.47 -2.55 -35.81
CA SER A 865 42.48 -1.61 -35.26
C SER A 865 41.79 -2.08 -33.98
N GLN A 866 41.70 -3.39 -33.73
CA GLN A 866 41.10 -3.96 -32.50
C GLN A 866 42.06 -3.97 -31.31
N ASN A 867 43.37 -3.76 -31.52
CA ASN A 867 44.40 -3.72 -30.48
C ASN A 867 44.77 -2.29 -30.05
N GLN A 868 44.06 -1.28 -30.55
CA GLN A 868 44.11 0.13 -30.12
C GLN A 868 42.81 0.49 -29.41
#